data_AF-A0A1B8AAZ8-F1
#
_entry.id   AF-A0A1B8AAZ8-F1
#
_cell.length_a   1.000
_cell.length_b   1.000
_cell.length_c   1.000
_cell.angle_alpha   90.00
_cell.angle_beta   90.00
_cell.angle_gamma   90.00
#
_symmetry.space_group_name_H-M   'P 1'
#
loop_
_entity.id
_entity.type
_entity.pdbx_description
1 polymer ?
#
loop_
_entity_poly.entity_id
_entity_poly.type
_entity_poly.pdbx_seq_one_letter_code
_entity_poly.pdbx_strand_id
1 'polypeptide(L)'
;MVPLVGNNVDGDGVVTGSCVPESSAEKTKSYREYIEAAATEKGLHQVVRMGEAQCKPRVRPGMEDLHDSSGERCTTEEQKHLCVRHTIWSQTSERPEPFEFPYQNPDRLQRSMILEVSEQEVKAVIMAMPNRRAAGPDEIPIQALKKSCALVVPVLTKFINICIKLRYFPKEWREAIVSMIPKLGRVSYDTAKDWRPVSLLSVPGKVFEKVLSIRLTTFATDNELIPRTQYGAPGRSTVQALHETVGIIHDAWSRKTTRNAAKGVKNAATLLGLDISGAYNCVDRRILLERLGEVGVPEWFLHLIHSFLSDRQTVLKLPESFSAPFFANIGIPQGSPLSPILFVLFTAPLLERVNQYNSVFGDKNVKVHCIAYVDDTYLIAVSDSHERNCVALKSFHDVVLEWADSVGLEFSPQKYSVMHFRKRGDHSDPDVLPDIDGLKDNPDCLKRESLRVLGVMLDPQLTFSHHITKIEASVHASLRFFRRVCGSTWGLTLQEAKKWYFSHIRPKIVYACPAWFVYDLTPPGERHITLPAPLRVDEMKQLTTLHNECLRLLSGAFRTTSRPTIQNELNIESIDVFLWRTMMTYRATSLATQTELECQDPGSVETAYRLLDKKTLSLVAEARKPFDCQQRPGNSWDACSRTVRKKAIKEVVQRQLSERTYTIWRNIVGDHVNKHMQRIPPIAMKCDKGYRSLKHYQGFTRPEATLALQLRTECIGLNWYLSTIKARRDVRIDGSDVVDRQLITPECTCGYRNQTVYHMFMRCPNLNEARAQLFEYTGREVDMDTLLTRYLKVAVNWAMVYFPLDQFVVARRKSTFYVSEEGS
;
A
#
# COMPACT_ATOMS: atom_id res chain seq x y z
N MET A 1 24.50 -10.40 43.94
CA MET A 1 25.92 -10.73 44.21
C MET A 1 26.29 -11.99 43.45
N VAL A 2 26.91 -11.83 42.27
CA VAL A 2 28.08 -12.57 41.75
C VAL A 2 28.68 -11.59 40.71
N PRO A 3 29.95 -11.19 40.81
CA PRO A 3 30.48 -10.05 40.06
C PRO A 3 30.97 -10.43 38.66
N LEU A 4 30.82 -9.48 37.74
CA LEU A 4 31.42 -9.47 36.41
C LEU A 4 32.94 -9.32 36.56
N VAL A 5 33.69 -10.31 36.09
CA VAL A 5 35.14 -10.23 35.90
C VAL A 5 35.39 -9.54 34.56
N GLY A 6 35.88 -8.31 34.61
CA GLY A 6 36.54 -7.68 33.48
C GLY A 6 37.95 -8.24 33.32
N ASN A 7 38.35 -8.47 32.07
CA ASN A 7 39.75 -8.53 31.70
C ASN A 7 39.95 -7.63 30.48
N ASN A 8 40.55 -6.46 30.75
CA ASN A 8 41.33 -5.71 29.78
C ASN A 8 42.51 -6.58 29.34
N VAL A 9 42.76 -6.65 28.03
CA VAL A 9 44.09 -6.91 27.51
C VAL A 9 44.30 -5.94 26.35
N ASP A 10 45.00 -4.85 26.66
CA ASP A 10 45.83 -4.14 25.69
C ASP A 10 46.87 -5.14 25.14
N GLY A 11 47.00 -5.17 23.83
CA GLY A 11 47.93 -6.03 23.13
C GLY A 11 48.11 -5.55 21.71
N ASP A 12 49.00 -4.57 21.53
CA ASP A 12 49.61 -4.22 20.26
C ASP A 12 50.22 -5.47 19.62
N GLY A 13 49.47 -6.08 18.73
CA GLY A 13 49.90 -7.16 17.86
C GLY A 13 49.69 -6.74 16.42
N VAL A 14 50.69 -6.05 15.87
CA VAL A 14 50.81 -5.80 14.44
C VAL A 14 50.89 -7.16 13.73
N VAL A 15 49.75 -7.67 13.27
CA VAL A 15 49.70 -8.71 12.25
C VAL A 15 49.65 -7.99 10.91
N THR A 16 50.82 -7.80 10.33
CA THR A 16 51.02 -7.48 8.91
C THR A 16 50.56 -8.66 8.05
N GLY A 17 49.25 -8.93 8.05
CA GLY A 17 48.60 -9.67 6.98
C GLY A 17 48.49 -8.72 5.80
N SER A 18 49.31 -8.92 4.77
CA SER A 18 49.20 -8.22 3.50
C SER A 18 47.80 -8.46 2.91
N CYS A 19 46.86 -7.56 3.19
CA CYS A 19 45.61 -7.47 2.47
C CYS A 19 45.93 -7.02 1.05
N VAL A 20 46.14 -7.99 0.15
CA VAL A 20 46.06 -7.76 -1.28
C VAL A 20 44.68 -7.10 -1.52
N PRO A 21 44.61 -5.92 -2.14
CA PRO A 21 43.33 -5.28 -2.40
C PRO A 21 42.55 -6.19 -3.36
N GLU A 22 41.55 -6.90 -2.85
CA GLU A 22 40.61 -7.66 -3.67
C GLU A 22 40.10 -6.79 -4.81
N SER A 23 40.18 -7.32 -6.02
CA SER A 23 39.73 -6.64 -7.23
C SER A 23 38.23 -6.30 -7.12
N SER A 24 37.79 -5.25 -7.80
CA SER A 24 36.36 -4.85 -7.81
C SER A 24 35.43 -5.99 -8.28
N ALA A 25 35.96 -6.92 -9.09
CA ALA A 25 35.28 -8.11 -9.56
C ALA A 25 35.05 -9.14 -8.44
N GLU A 26 36.03 -9.38 -7.56
CA GLU A 26 35.92 -10.32 -6.43
C GLU A 26 34.94 -9.82 -5.38
N LYS A 27 34.97 -8.52 -5.05
CA LYS A 27 33.98 -7.88 -4.16
C LYS A 27 32.56 -7.99 -4.69
N THR A 28 32.39 -7.86 -6.01
CA THR A 28 31.09 -8.01 -6.68
C THR A 28 30.61 -9.46 -6.66
N LYS A 29 31.52 -10.44 -6.82
CA LYS A 29 31.20 -11.87 -6.73
C LYS A 29 30.77 -12.28 -5.32
N SER A 30 31.55 -11.88 -4.31
CA SER A 30 31.26 -12.10 -2.88
C SER A 30 29.89 -11.55 -2.47
N TYR A 31 29.53 -10.36 -2.92
CA TYR A 31 28.22 -9.77 -2.63
C TYR A 31 27.05 -10.54 -3.27
N ARG A 32 27.20 -11.04 -4.50
CA ARG A 32 26.14 -11.80 -5.19
C ARG A 32 25.87 -13.13 -4.49
N GLU A 33 26.92 -13.84 -4.11
CA GLU A 33 26.84 -15.11 -3.37
C GLU A 33 26.21 -14.88 -1.99
N TYR A 34 26.58 -13.80 -1.30
CA TYR A 34 25.95 -13.41 -0.05
C TYR A 34 24.43 -13.18 -0.19
N ILE A 35 23.97 -12.49 -1.25
CA ILE A 35 22.54 -12.24 -1.46
C ILE A 35 21.77 -13.53 -1.75
N GLU A 36 22.35 -14.43 -2.54
CA GLU A 36 21.76 -15.75 -2.84
C GLU A 36 21.65 -16.62 -1.59
N ALA A 37 22.70 -16.65 -0.75
CA ALA A 37 22.67 -17.33 0.54
C ALA A 37 21.65 -16.69 1.50
N ALA A 38 21.63 -15.37 1.61
CA ALA A 38 20.71 -14.64 2.49
C ALA A 38 19.24 -14.81 2.07
N ALA A 39 18.92 -14.89 0.78
CA ALA A 39 17.57 -15.16 0.32
C ALA A 39 17.06 -16.52 0.84
N THR A 40 17.95 -17.52 0.86
CA THR A 40 17.67 -18.89 1.28
C THR A 40 17.61 -19.03 2.81
N GLU A 41 18.60 -18.50 3.52
CA GLU A 41 18.76 -18.66 4.98
C GLU A 41 17.91 -17.69 5.80
N LYS A 42 17.90 -16.42 5.40
CA LYS A 42 17.30 -15.30 6.16
C LYS A 42 15.91 -14.91 5.65
N GLY A 43 15.58 -15.35 4.43
CA GLY A 43 14.30 -15.12 3.77
C GLY A 43 14.19 -13.76 3.06
N LEU A 44 13.32 -13.73 2.04
CA LEU A 44 13.12 -12.58 1.13
C LEU A 44 13.01 -11.22 1.82
N HIS A 45 12.28 -11.13 2.93
CA HIS A 45 12.06 -9.85 3.62
C HIS A 45 13.37 -9.22 4.15
N GLN A 46 14.35 -10.02 4.60
CA GLN A 46 15.62 -9.48 5.07
C GLN A 46 16.45 -8.95 3.91
N VAL A 47 16.50 -9.67 2.79
CA VAL A 47 17.15 -9.22 1.55
C VAL A 47 16.57 -7.90 1.06
N VAL A 48 15.23 -7.76 1.10
CA VAL A 48 14.56 -6.50 0.73
C VAL A 48 14.98 -5.35 1.64
N ARG A 49 14.99 -5.55 2.96
CA ARG A 49 15.44 -4.53 3.92
C ARG A 49 16.88 -4.11 3.70
N MET A 50 17.75 -5.05 3.34
CA MET A 50 19.15 -4.74 3.01
C MET A 50 19.24 -3.84 1.77
N GLY A 51 18.51 -4.18 0.70
CA GLY A 51 18.45 -3.35 -0.50
C GLY A 51 17.88 -1.96 -0.23
N GLU A 52 16.84 -1.85 0.60
CA GLU A 52 16.27 -0.56 1.03
C GLU A 52 17.28 0.27 1.83
N ALA A 53 17.97 -0.34 2.80
CA ALA A 53 18.95 0.35 3.65
C ALA A 53 20.13 0.91 2.84
N GLN A 54 20.60 0.18 1.83
CA GLN A 54 21.70 0.62 0.96
C GLN A 54 21.34 1.76 0.01
N CYS A 55 20.05 1.97 -0.27
CA CYS A 55 19.60 3.04 -1.18
C CYS A 55 19.00 4.24 -0.47
N LYS A 56 18.80 4.18 0.85
CA LYS A 56 18.48 5.36 1.65
C LYS A 56 19.78 6.12 1.93
N PRO A 57 19.74 7.46 1.98
CA PRO A 57 20.85 8.22 2.53
C PRO A 57 21.18 7.65 3.92
N ARG A 58 22.47 7.55 4.26
CA ARG A 58 22.86 7.25 5.64
C ARG A 58 22.38 8.42 6.50
N VAL A 59 21.21 8.27 7.11
CA VAL A 59 20.67 9.25 8.06
C VAL A 59 21.70 9.33 9.19
N ARG A 60 22.13 10.54 9.55
CA ARG A 60 23.01 10.73 10.70
C ARG A 60 22.32 10.10 11.93
N PRO A 61 23.03 9.31 12.74
CA PRO A 61 22.40 8.57 13.82
C PRO A 61 21.82 9.46 14.95
N GLY A 62 22.19 10.75 15.02
CA GLY A 62 21.77 11.69 16.05
C GLY A 62 20.65 12.64 15.65
N MET A 63 20.03 13.27 16.65
CA MET A 63 19.12 14.40 16.48
C MET A 63 19.95 15.68 16.32
N GLU A 64 19.70 16.42 15.23
CA GLU A 64 20.29 17.75 14.98
C GLU A 64 19.93 18.72 16.12
N ASP A 65 20.67 19.84 16.21
CA ASP A 65 20.29 20.89 17.15
C ASP A 65 18.89 21.41 16.82
N LEU A 66 18.08 21.55 17.86
CA LEU A 66 16.71 22.00 17.71
C LEU A 66 16.62 23.51 17.95
N HIS A 67 15.66 24.16 17.31
CA HIS A 67 15.26 25.52 17.65
C HIS A 67 13.92 25.46 18.39
N ASP A 68 13.85 26.16 19.51
CA ASP A 68 12.60 26.30 20.26
C ASP A 68 11.65 27.33 19.62
N SER A 69 10.51 27.59 20.26
CA SER A 69 9.52 28.56 19.78
C SER A 69 10.01 30.01 19.75
N SER A 70 11.07 30.34 20.50
CA SER A 70 11.73 31.65 20.50
C SER A 70 12.85 31.74 19.45
N GLY A 71 13.19 30.64 18.79
CA GLY A 71 14.33 30.55 17.86
C GLY A 71 15.67 30.34 18.56
N GLU A 72 15.69 30.04 19.86
CA GLU A 72 16.90 29.69 20.59
C GLU A 72 17.35 28.27 20.24
N ARG A 73 18.67 28.08 20.09
CA ARG A 73 19.27 26.81 19.67
C ARG A 73 19.53 25.90 20.88
N CYS A 74 18.80 24.79 20.94
CA CYS A 74 18.96 23.69 21.88
C CYS A 74 20.03 22.71 21.39
N THR A 75 21.20 22.70 22.05
CA THR A 75 22.37 21.91 21.63
C THR A 75 22.62 20.69 22.53
N THR A 76 22.38 20.84 23.84
CA THR A 76 22.53 19.73 24.79
C THR A 76 21.33 18.78 24.73
N GLU A 77 21.54 17.52 25.09
CA GLU A 77 20.45 16.53 25.10
C GLU A 77 19.31 16.91 26.06
N GLU A 78 19.62 17.54 27.19
CA GLU A 78 18.61 18.04 28.13
C GLU A 78 17.78 19.18 27.53
N GLN A 79 18.43 20.16 26.88
CA GLN A 79 17.72 21.23 26.17
C GLN A 79 16.84 20.67 25.04
N LYS A 80 17.34 19.67 24.28
CA LYS A 80 16.54 19.02 23.24
C LYS A 80 15.33 18.29 23.83
N HIS A 81 15.49 17.58 24.96
CA HIS A 81 14.38 16.96 25.66
C HIS A 81 13.32 17.97 26.07
N LEU A 82 13.72 19.11 26.67
CA LEU A 82 12.81 20.17 27.09
C LEU A 82 12.10 20.83 25.90
N CYS A 83 12.85 21.13 24.83
CA CYS A 83 12.31 21.69 23.58
C CYS A 83 11.23 20.77 22.99
N VAL A 84 11.51 19.47 22.88
CA VAL A 84 10.52 18.48 22.41
C VAL A 84 9.35 18.38 23.37
N ARG A 85 9.60 18.32 24.68
CA ARG A 85 8.56 18.22 25.71
C ARG A 85 7.57 19.37 25.61
N HIS A 86 8.05 20.61 25.58
CA HIS A 86 7.20 21.81 25.53
C HIS A 86 6.53 22.00 24.16
N THR A 87 7.13 21.49 23.08
CA THR A 87 6.52 21.61 21.74
C THR A 87 5.42 20.57 21.49
N ILE A 88 5.57 19.36 22.03
CA ILE A 88 4.64 18.25 21.77
C ILE A 88 3.48 18.24 22.78
N TRP A 89 3.75 18.56 24.04
CA TRP A 89 2.75 18.60 25.11
C TRP A 89 2.60 20.02 25.65
N SER A 90 1.37 20.54 25.57
CA SER A 90 1.04 21.87 26.09
C SER A 90 1.15 21.95 27.62
N GLN A 91 0.90 20.84 28.32
CA GLN A 91 0.97 20.75 29.78
C GLN A 91 1.63 19.43 30.19
N THR A 92 2.60 19.54 31.10
CA THR A 92 3.28 18.39 31.71
C THR A 92 3.65 18.74 33.14
N SER A 93 3.80 17.73 34.00
CA SER A 93 4.13 17.91 35.41
C SER A 93 5.17 16.90 35.88
N GLU A 94 5.93 17.26 36.91
CA GLU A 94 6.85 16.33 37.60
C GLU A 94 6.13 15.42 38.59
N ARG A 95 4.88 15.74 38.94
CA ARG A 95 4.05 15.03 39.91
C ARG A 95 2.69 14.70 39.30
N PRO A 96 2.03 13.60 39.73
CA PRO A 96 0.67 13.32 39.29
C PRO A 96 -0.27 14.46 39.73
N GLU A 97 -1.08 14.94 38.81
CA GLU A 97 -2.13 15.92 39.08
C GLU A 97 -3.48 15.21 39.17
N PRO A 98 -4.31 15.52 40.19
CA PRO A 98 -5.62 14.88 40.33
C PRO A 98 -6.49 15.15 39.10
N PHE A 99 -6.96 14.08 38.45
CA PHE A 99 -8.02 14.16 37.47
C PHE A 99 -9.32 13.71 38.14
N GLU A 100 -10.19 14.66 38.47
CA GLU A 100 -11.48 14.33 39.08
C GLU A 100 -12.42 13.67 38.07
N PHE A 101 -13.21 12.71 38.54
CA PHE A 101 -14.24 12.10 37.71
C PHE A 101 -15.39 13.10 37.53
N PRO A 102 -15.80 13.43 36.29
CA PRO A 102 -16.87 14.39 36.07
C PRO A 102 -18.19 13.87 36.63
N TYR A 103 -19.06 14.79 37.07
CA TYR A 103 -20.41 14.45 37.48
C TYR A 103 -21.17 13.78 36.33
N GLN A 104 -21.77 12.64 36.62
CA GLN A 104 -22.67 11.91 35.72
C GLN A 104 -24.07 11.95 36.33
N ASN A 105 -25.09 12.28 35.55
CA ASN A 105 -26.46 12.21 36.02
C ASN A 105 -26.79 10.75 36.42
N PRO A 106 -27.19 10.46 37.68
CA PRO A 106 -27.52 9.10 38.11
C PRO A 106 -28.64 8.45 37.30
N ASP A 107 -29.58 9.25 36.80
CA ASP A 107 -30.74 8.81 36.02
C ASP A 107 -30.46 8.73 34.51
N ARG A 108 -29.18 8.89 34.09
CA ARG A 108 -28.80 8.79 32.69
C ARG A 108 -29.10 7.39 32.13
N LEU A 109 -29.39 7.33 30.84
CA LEU A 109 -29.49 6.08 30.11
C LEU A 109 -28.18 5.29 30.27
N GLN A 110 -28.24 4.04 30.72
CA GLN A 110 -27.11 3.12 30.69
C GLN A 110 -27.45 1.93 29.81
N ARG A 111 -26.78 1.85 28.66
CA ARG A 111 -26.99 0.77 27.70
C ARG A 111 -26.12 -0.43 28.09
N SER A 112 -26.59 -1.64 27.80
CA SER A 112 -25.86 -2.86 28.17
C SER A 112 -24.50 -2.96 27.46
N MET A 113 -23.47 -3.35 28.20
CA MET A 113 -22.16 -3.71 27.67
C MET A 113 -21.64 -4.94 28.42
N ILE A 114 -21.10 -5.91 27.68
CA ILE A 114 -20.58 -7.15 28.26
C ILE A 114 -19.38 -6.83 29.15
N LEU A 115 -19.51 -7.18 30.44
CA LEU A 115 -18.48 -6.97 31.46
C LEU A 115 -17.38 -8.04 31.41
N GLU A 116 -17.77 -9.30 31.28
CA GLU A 116 -16.84 -10.44 31.38
C GLU A 116 -16.02 -10.63 30.09
N VAL A 117 -14.76 -10.99 30.28
CA VAL A 117 -13.80 -11.28 29.22
C VAL A 117 -13.45 -12.76 29.24
N SER A 118 -13.56 -13.41 28.08
CA SER A 118 -13.24 -14.84 27.93
C SER A 118 -11.77 -15.08 27.57
N GLU A 119 -11.28 -16.29 27.82
CA GLU A 119 -9.95 -16.72 27.38
C GLU A 119 -9.84 -16.74 25.84
N GLN A 120 -10.91 -17.14 25.15
CA GLN A 120 -10.96 -17.14 23.68
C GLN A 120 -10.79 -15.74 23.12
N GLU A 121 -11.42 -14.74 23.75
CA GLU A 121 -11.31 -13.33 23.36
C GLU A 121 -9.87 -12.82 23.51
N VAL A 122 -9.24 -13.04 24.68
CA VAL A 122 -7.85 -12.63 24.92
C VAL A 122 -6.89 -13.35 23.98
N LYS A 123 -7.08 -14.66 23.76
CA LYS A 123 -6.29 -15.44 22.81
C LYS A 123 -6.42 -14.90 21.39
N ALA A 124 -7.63 -14.57 20.95
CA ALA A 124 -7.87 -13.99 19.63
C ALA A 124 -7.14 -12.66 19.46
N VAL A 125 -7.18 -11.79 20.46
CA VAL A 125 -6.45 -10.52 20.48
C VAL A 125 -4.94 -10.75 20.36
N ILE A 126 -4.36 -11.59 21.22
CA ILE A 126 -2.92 -11.88 21.20
C ILE A 126 -2.48 -12.42 19.83
N MET A 127 -3.24 -13.36 19.27
CA MET A 127 -2.90 -13.98 17.99
C MET A 127 -3.01 -13.01 16.81
N ALA A 128 -3.96 -12.07 16.86
CA ALA A 128 -4.16 -11.05 15.83
C ALA A 128 -3.13 -9.92 15.85
N MET A 129 -2.47 -9.65 16.99
CA MET A 129 -1.47 -8.58 17.09
C MET A 129 -0.25 -8.84 16.18
N PRO A 130 0.31 -7.82 15.49
CA PRO A 130 1.40 -8.01 14.55
C PRO A 130 2.74 -8.30 15.24
N ASN A 131 3.50 -9.27 14.72
CA ASN A 131 4.85 -9.60 15.23
C ASN A 131 5.87 -8.49 14.92
N ARG A 132 7.05 -8.56 15.58
CA ARG A 132 8.21 -7.68 15.31
C ARG A 132 7.90 -6.19 15.51
N ARG A 133 7.05 -5.88 16.49
CA ARG A 133 6.88 -4.53 17.03
C ARG A 133 7.80 -4.34 18.23
N ALA A 134 8.24 -3.11 18.46
CA ALA A 134 9.03 -2.77 19.65
C ALA A 134 8.20 -2.96 20.92
N ALA A 135 8.83 -3.48 21.97
CA ALA A 135 8.22 -3.64 23.28
C ALA A 135 8.13 -2.29 24.01
N GLY A 136 7.30 -2.24 25.05
CA GLY A 136 7.19 -1.10 25.94
C GLY A 136 8.26 -1.11 27.05
N PRO A 137 8.03 -0.35 28.13
CA PRO A 137 8.93 -0.32 29.30
C PRO A 137 9.17 -1.68 29.96
N ASP A 138 8.22 -2.61 29.81
CA ASP A 138 8.30 -3.97 30.37
C ASP A 138 9.20 -4.93 29.57
N GLU A 139 9.68 -4.50 28.39
CA GLU A 139 10.50 -5.28 27.47
C GLU A 139 9.86 -6.60 26.99
N ILE A 140 8.55 -6.79 27.17
CA ILE A 140 7.85 -8.01 26.78
C ILE A 140 7.39 -7.90 25.32
N PRO A 141 7.95 -8.66 24.36
CA PRO A 141 7.50 -8.64 22.98
C PRO A 141 6.24 -9.49 22.79
N ILE A 142 5.39 -9.13 21.81
CA ILE A 142 4.20 -9.93 21.48
C ILE A 142 4.51 -11.39 21.10
N GLN A 143 5.70 -11.65 20.55
CA GLN A 143 6.14 -13.00 20.24
C GLN A 143 6.26 -13.88 21.51
N ALA A 144 6.62 -13.31 22.66
CA ALA A 144 6.68 -14.03 23.92
C ALA A 144 5.27 -14.47 24.34
N LEU A 145 4.28 -13.55 24.31
CA LEU A 145 2.88 -13.87 24.63
C LEU A 145 2.30 -14.94 23.68
N LYS A 146 2.60 -14.84 22.38
CA LYS A 146 2.13 -15.83 21.40
C LYS A 146 2.71 -17.22 21.64
N LYS A 147 4.01 -17.32 21.95
CA LYS A 147 4.67 -18.61 22.21
C LYS A 147 4.24 -19.24 23.53
N SER A 148 3.97 -18.42 24.55
CA SER A 148 3.53 -18.84 25.89
C SER A 148 2.01 -18.79 26.09
N CYS A 149 1.25 -18.70 24.99
CA CYS A 149 -0.18 -18.38 25.01
C CYS A 149 -1.01 -19.31 25.91
N ALA A 150 -0.72 -20.61 25.93
CA ALA A 150 -1.45 -21.58 26.76
C ALA A 150 -1.31 -21.34 28.27
N LEU A 151 -0.19 -20.76 28.71
CA LEU A 151 0.08 -20.45 30.11
C LEU A 151 -0.37 -19.04 30.48
N VAL A 152 -0.15 -18.07 29.58
CA VAL A 152 -0.40 -16.65 29.84
C VAL A 152 -1.87 -16.30 29.74
N VAL A 153 -2.62 -16.87 28.79
CA VAL A 153 -4.03 -16.49 28.55
C VAL A 153 -4.90 -16.67 29.79
N PRO A 154 -4.92 -17.84 30.47
CA PRO A 154 -5.79 -18.01 31.65
C PRO A 154 -5.52 -16.99 32.76
N VAL A 155 -4.23 -16.73 33.04
CA VAL A 155 -3.80 -15.79 34.08
C VAL A 155 -4.15 -14.35 33.68
N LEU A 156 -3.82 -13.96 32.45
CA LEU A 156 -4.06 -12.61 31.94
C LEU A 156 -5.57 -12.33 31.84
N THR A 157 -6.39 -13.28 31.41
CA THR A 157 -7.85 -13.15 31.39
C THR A 157 -8.41 -12.95 32.79
N LYS A 158 -7.97 -13.73 33.78
CA LYS A 158 -8.39 -13.55 35.18
C LYS A 158 -7.99 -12.16 35.68
N PHE A 159 -6.77 -11.72 35.41
CA PHE A 159 -6.28 -10.39 35.79
C PHE A 159 -7.09 -9.26 35.15
N ILE A 160 -7.33 -9.33 33.83
CA ILE A 160 -8.18 -8.36 33.11
C ILE A 160 -9.58 -8.28 33.72
N ASN A 161 -10.21 -9.41 34.04
CA ASN A 161 -11.53 -9.41 34.67
C ASN A 161 -11.51 -8.77 36.07
N ILE A 162 -10.43 -8.94 36.84
CA ILE A 162 -10.25 -8.25 38.13
C ILE A 162 -10.12 -6.74 37.89
N CYS A 163 -9.30 -6.30 36.94
CA CYS A 163 -9.16 -4.89 36.57
C CYS A 163 -10.51 -4.27 36.20
N ILE A 164 -11.32 -4.95 35.38
CA ILE A 164 -12.67 -4.50 34.99
C ILE A 164 -13.59 -4.40 36.22
N LYS A 165 -13.62 -5.42 37.09
CA LYS A 165 -14.45 -5.41 38.31
C LYS A 165 -14.07 -4.27 39.26
N LEU A 166 -12.78 -3.98 39.37
CA LEU A 166 -12.25 -2.87 40.17
C LEU A 166 -12.31 -1.52 39.46
N ARG A 167 -12.72 -1.47 38.18
CA ARG A 167 -12.73 -0.27 37.33
C ARG A 167 -11.36 0.42 37.26
N TYR A 168 -10.30 -0.38 37.29
CA TYR A 168 -8.92 0.10 37.44
C TYR A 168 -8.05 -0.34 36.26
N PHE A 169 -7.31 0.62 35.71
CA PHE A 169 -6.29 0.37 34.71
C PHE A 169 -4.90 0.38 35.38
N PRO A 170 -4.12 -0.72 35.33
CA PRO A 170 -2.84 -0.84 36.02
C PRO A 170 -1.86 0.30 35.76
N LYS A 171 -1.22 0.81 36.82
CA LYS A 171 -0.25 1.91 36.74
C LYS A 171 0.90 1.59 35.77
N GLU A 172 1.44 0.38 35.83
CA GLU A 172 2.55 -0.09 34.99
C GLU A 172 2.19 -0.08 33.50
N TRP A 173 0.89 -0.19 33.18
CA TRP A 173 0.41 -0.13 31.80
C TRP A 173 0.08 1.31 31.34
N ARG A 174 0.13 2.29 32.25
CA ARG A 174 -0.03 3.73 31.95
C ARG A 174 1.30 4.41 31.60
N GLU A 175 2.42 3.70 31.81
CA GLU A 175 3.77 4.14 31.47
C GLU A 175 4.06 3.99 29.97
N ALA A 176 4.76 4.98 29.39
CA ALA A 176 5.13 4.99 27.98
C ALA A 176 6.58 5.44 27.76
N ILE A 177 7.30 4.77 26.85
CA ILE A 177 8.51 5.32 26.23
C ILE A 177 8.12 5.96 24.91
N VAL A 178 8.25 7.28 24.79
CA VAL A 178 7.94 8.01 23.56
C VAL A 178 9.21 8.18 22.75
N SER A 179 9.32 7.43 21.65
CA SER A 179 10.46 7.52 20.74
C SER A 179 10.23 8.55 19.64
N MET A 180 11.16 9.48 19.46
CA MET A 180 11.11 10.49 18.40
C MET A 180 11.67 9.93 17.09
N ILE A 181 10.86 9.94 16.03
CA ILE A 181 11.24 9.43 14.70
C ILE A 181 11.15 10.57 13.67
N PRO A 182 12.16 10.77 12.80
CA PRO A 182 12.13 11.86 11.83
C PRO A 182 11.00 11.68 10.81
N LYS A 183 10.25 12.76 10.54
CA LYS A 183 9.23 12.79 9.49
C LYS A 183 9.88 12.73 8.10
N LEU A 184 9.56 11.71 7.31
CA LEU A 184 10.16 11.53 5.99
C LEU A 184 9.97 12.74 5.06
N GLY A 185 11.02 13.06 4.28
CA GLY A 185 10.95 14.03 3.18
C GLY A 185 11.18 15.49 3.58
N ARG A 186 11.71 15.75 4.79
CA ARG A 186 12.18 17.08 5.18
C ARG A 186 13.61 17.36 4.72
N VAL A 187 13.91 18.64 4.51
CA VAL A 187 15.25 19.13 4.13
C VAL A 187 16.16 19.25 5.36
N SER A 188 15.62 19.77 6.47
CA SER A 188 16.23 19.84 7.80
C SER A 188 15.36 19.15 8.84
N TYR A 189 15.93 18.80 10.00
CA TYR A 189 15.22 18.24 11.15
C TYR A 189 15.50 19.02 12.44
N ASP A 190 15.64 20.33 12.29
CA ASP A 190 16.04 21.32 13.29
C ASP A 190 14.87 21.88 14.12
N THR A 191 13.65 21.39 13.90
CA THR A 191 12.47 21.75 14.71
C THR A 191 11.84 20.49 15.32
N ALA A 192 11.41 20.54 16.58
CA ALA A 192 10.76 19.40 17.25
C ALA A 192 9.51 18.89 16.49
N LYS A 193 8.78 19.78 15.80
CA LYS A 193 7.63 19.43 14.94
C LYS A 193 8.00 18.58 13.72
N ASP A 194 9.27 18.49 13.33
CA ASP A 194 9.73 17.61 12.24
C ASP A 194 10.00 16.17 12.69
N TRP A 195 9.83 15.91 13.99
CA TRP A 195 9.91 14.59 14.57
C TRP A 195 8.50 14.13 14.96
N ARG A 196 8.24 12.83 14.84
CA ARG A 196 6.99 12.19 15.22
C ARG A 196 7.17 11.44 16.55
N PRO A 197 6.40 11.75 17.59
CA PRO A 197 6.39 10.94 18.80
C PRO A 197 5.70 9.59 18.51
N VAL A 198 6.33 8.50 18.94
CA VAL A 198 5.76 7.15 18.87
C VAL A 198 5.84 6.51 20.25
N SER A 199 4.67 6.33 20.88
CA SER A 199 4.56 5.71 22.20
C SER A 199 4.72 4.19 22.13
N LEU A 200 5.70 3.69 22.89
CA LEU A 200 5.91 2.29 23.20
C LEU A 200 5.23 2.01 24.54
N LEU A 201 4.17 1.18 24.52
CA LEU A 201 3.39 0.80 25.70
C LEU A 201 3.56 -0.70 25.96
N SER A 202 3.34 -1.12 27.21
CA SER A 202 3.31 -2.52 27.63
C SER A 202 2.43 -3.37 26.71
N VAL A 203 2.93 -4.52 26.27
CA VAL A 203 2.17 -5.41 25.37
C VAL A 203 0.96 -6.03 26.06
N PRO A 204 1.05 -6.57 27.30
CA PRO A 204 -0.12 -6.93 28.09
C PRO A 204 -1.14 -5.80 28.24
N GLY A 205 -0.68 -4.56 28.50
CA GLY A 205 -1.55 -3.38 28.53
C GLY A 205 -2.30 -3.16 27.22
N LYS A 206 -1.61 -3.25 26.08
CA LYS A 206 -2.24 -3.16 24.75
C LYS A 206 -3.25 -4.28 24.48
N VAL A 207 -3.07 -5.48 25.05
CA VAL A 207 -4.06 -6.56 24.97
C VAL A 207 -5.33 -6.13 25.70
N PHE A 208 -5.21 -5.60 26.93
CA PHE A 208 -6.35 -5.11 27.69
C PHE A 208 -7.05 -3.94 26.99
N GLU A 209 -6.30 -2.92 26.55
CA GLU A 209 -6.82 -1.80 25.76
C GLU A 209 -7.55 -2.28 24.50
N LYS A 210 -7.04 -3.33 23.84
CA LYS A 210 -7.66 -3.86 22.64
C LYS A 210 -8.98 -4.57 22.93
N VAL A 211 -9.09 -5.27 24.05
CA VAL A 211 -10.37 -5.84 24.53
C VAL A 211 -11.39 -4.73 24.78
N LEU A 212 -11.01 -3.67 25.50
CA LEU A 212 -11.88 -2.51 25.75
C LEU A 212 -12.27 -1.79 24.45
N SER A 213 -11.32 -1.65 23.52
CA SER A 213 -11.53 -1.06 22.20
C SER A 213 -12.57 -1.84 21.39
N ILE A 214 -12.51 -3.18 21.43
CA ILE A 214 -13.50 -4.04 20.77
C ILE A 214 -14.87 -3.86 21.42
N ARG A 215 -14.97 -3.90 22.75
CA ARG A 215 -16.23 -3.68 23.48
C ARG A 215 -16.87 -2.34 23.14
N LEU A 216 -16.12 -1.25 23.21
CA LEU A 216 -16.61 0.09 22.90
C LEU A 216 -16.98 0.25 21.42
N THR A 217 -16.21 -0.36 20.52
CA THR A 217 -16.51 -0.39 19.08
C THR A 217 -17.83 -1.10 18.80
N THR A 218 -18.03 -2.29 19.37
CA THR A 218 -19.27 -3.05 19.22
C THR A 218 -20.44 -2.27 19.80
N PHE A 219 -20.30 -1.72 21.01
CA PHE A 219 -21.29 -0.85 21.63
C PHE A 219 -21.66 0.34 20.72
N ALA A 220 -20.68 1.05 20.18
CA ALA A 220 -20.93 2.21 19.31
C ALA A 220 -21.60 1.82 18.00
N THR A 221 -21.29 0.63 17.46
CA THR A 221 -21.88 0.13 16.21
C THR A 221 -23.31 -0.34 16.42
N ASP A 222 -23.57 -1.12 17.46
CA ASP A 222 -24.88 -1.71 17.76
C ASP A 222 -25.91 -0.64 18.14
N ASN A 223 -25.46 0.51 18.62
CA ASN A 223 -26.30 1.64 19.02
C ASN A 223 -26.24 2.82 18.01
N GLU A 224 -25.64 2.63 16.84
CA GLU A 224 -25.55 3.62 15.75
C GLU A 224 -24.95 4.99 16.15
N LEU A 225 -24.00 5.00 17.09
CA LEU A 225 -23.42 6.22 17.67
C LEU A 225 -22.35 6.89 16.79
N ILE A 226 -22.04 6.33 15.62
CA ILE A 226 -20.98 6.83 14.74
C ILE A 226 -21.60 7.31 13.42
N PRO A 227 -21.57 8.63 13.13
CA PRO A 227 -22.15 9.21 11.92
C PRO A 227 -21.66 8.53 10.65
N ARG A 228 -22.54 8.31 9.66
CA ARG A 228 -22.24 7.59 8.40
C ARG A 228 -21.06 8.16 7.61
N THR A 229 -20.77 9.44 7.80
CA THR A 229 -19.69 10.19 7.13
C THR A 229 -18.32 10.10 7.81
N GLN A 230 -18.19 9.40 8.95
CA GLN A 230 -16.92 9.11 9.62
C GLN A 230 -16.29 7.83 9.08
N TYR A 231 -15.42 7.92 8.08
CA TYR A 231 -14.82 6.77 7.41
C TYR A 231 -13.61 6.16 8.13
N GLY A 232 -13.13 6.81 9.19
CA GLY A 232 -12.15 6.25 10.14
C GLY A 232 -12.76 5.19 11.08
N ALA A 233 -14.08 4.98 11.00
CA ALA A 233 -14.81 4.05 11.86
C ALA A 233 -14.61 2.57 11.47
N PRO A 234 -14.83 1.65 12.43
CA PRO A 234 -14.86 0.21 12.17
C PRO A 234 -15.75 -0.19 11.00
N GLY A 235 -15.25 -1.07 10.13
CA GLY A 235 -15.98 -1.52 8.94
C GLY A 235 -15.95 -0.56 7.75
N ARG A 236 -15.34 0.63 7.91
CA ARG A 236 -15.14 1.63 6.86
C ARG A 236 -13.67 1.75 6.42
N SER A 237 -13.41 2.50 5.35
CA SER A 237 -12.05 2.62 4.81
C SER A 237 -11.77 3.96 4.12
N THR A 238 -10.49 4.28 3.98
CA THR A 238 -10.02 5.44 3.18
C THR A 238 -10.55 5.40 1.74
N VAL A 239 -10.68 4.20 1.17
CA VAL A 239 -11.19 4.01 -0.18
C VAL A 239 -12.67 4.37 -0.28
N GLN A 240 -13.47 4.14 0.77
CA GLN A 240 -14.88 4.54 0.77
C GLN A 240 -15.01 6.07 0.86
N ALA A 241 -14.23 6.71 1.74
CA ALA A 241 -14.19 8.17 1.85
C ALA A 241 -13.83 8.82 0.50
N LEU A 242 -12.75 8.37 -0.13
CA LEU A 242 -12.30 8.88 -1.43
C LEU A 242 -13.33 8.63 -2.54
N HIS A 243 -13.96 7.46 -2.52
CA HIS A 243 -14.99 7.13 -3.50
C HIS A 243 -16.23 8.04 -3.36
N GLU A 244 -16.66 8.32 -2.13
CA GLU A 244 -17.75 9.25 -1.84
C GLU A 244 -17.37 10.68 -2.27
N THR A 245 -16.17 11.15 -1.88
CA THR A 245 -15.64 12.47 -2.28
C THR A 245 -15.68 12.65 -3.79
N VAL A 246 -15.12 11.69 -4.53
CA VAL A 246 -15.06 11.75 -5.99
C VAL A 246 -16.45 11.58 -6.61
N GLY A 247 -17.30 10.74 -6.02
CA GLY A 247 -18.70 10.57 -6.42
C GLY A 247 -19.50 11.87 -6.35
N ILE A 248 -19.41 12.61 -5.24
CA ILE A 248 -20.06 13.92 -5.05
C ILE A 248 -19.62 14.91 -6.14
N ILE A 249 -18.31 14.96 -6.44
CA ILE A 249 -17.76 15.86 -7.47
C ILE A 249 -18.27 15.48 -8.87
N HIS A 250 -18.27 14.18 -9.22
CA HIS A 250 -18.82 13.73 -10.50
C HIS A 250 -20.33 13.99 -10.61
N ASP A 251 -21.07 13.77 -9.54
CA ASP A 251 -22.52 14.02 -9.47
C ASP A 251 -22.84 15.51 -9.63
N ALA A 252 -21.99 16.41 -9.12
CA ALA A 252 -22.08 17.84 -9.39
C ALA A 252 -22.04 18.13 -10.90
N TRP A 253 -21.10 17.52 -11.62
CA TRP A 253 -20.90 17.74 -13.06
C TRP A 253 -21.96 17.10 -13.96
N SER A 254 -22.79 16.19 -13.43
CA SER A 254 -23.69 15.37 -14.23
C SER A 254 -25.13 15.88 -14.32
N ARG A 255 -25.57 16.90 -13.57
CA ARG A 255 -27.00 17.28 -13.55
C ARG A 255 -27.47 17.95 -14.85
N LYS A 256 -28.38 17.28 -15.59
CA LYS A 256 -29.28 17.88 -16.61
C LYS A 256 -30.69 18.17 -16.08
N THR A 257 -30.99 17.89 -14.82
CA THR A 257 -32.38 17.82 -14.30
C THR A 257 -32.87 19.03 -13.50
N THR A 258 -32.09 20.11 -13.35
CA THR A 258 -32.61 21.35 -12.76
C THR A 258 -33.16 22.27 -13.85
N ARG A 259 -34.13 23.14 -13.48
CA ARG A 259 -34.62 24.27 -14.29
C ARG A 259 -33.49 25.16 -14.84
N ASN A 260 -32.29 25.07 -14.25
CA ASN A 260 -31.05 25.76 -14.62
C ASN A 260 -30.19 25.03 -15.67
N ALA A 261 -30.36 23.72 -15.88
CA ALA A 261 -29.72 23.00 -16.98
C ALA A 261 -30.25 23.46 -18.34
N ALA A 262 -31.53 23.85 -18.41
CA ALA A 262 -32.12 24.54 -19.56
C ALA A 262 -31.51 25.94 -19.80
N LYS A 263 -30.82 26.52 -18.80
CA LYS A 263 -30.11 27.81 -18.87
C LYS A 263 -28.59 27.66 -19.05
N GLY A 264 -28.07 26.44 -19.22
CA GLY A 264 -26.63 26.19 -19.44
C GLY A 264 -25.74 26.38 -18.21
N VAL A 265 -26.30 26.49 -17.00
CA VAL A 265 -25.54 26.73 -15.77
C VAL A 265 -24.82 25.45 -15.33
N LYS A 266 -23.49 25.53 -15.18
CA LYS A 266 -22.63 24.42 -14.76
C LYS A 266 -22.52 24.41 -13.24
N ASN A 267 -22.76 23.27 -12.58
CA ASN A 267 -22.49 23.20 -11.15
C ASN A 267 -20.98 23.12 -10.89
N ALA A 268 -20.54 23.88 -9.92
CA ALA A 268 -19.20 23.92 -9.38
C ALA A 268 -19.13 23.10 -8.08
N ALA A 269 -18.01 22.42 -7.85
CA ALA A 269 -17.70 21.81 -6.56
C ALA A 269 -16.43 22.43 -5.97
N THR A 270 -16.44 22.77 -4.68
CA THR A 270 -15.26 23.25 -3.95
C THR A 270 -15.06 22.40 -2.72
N LEU A 271 -13.85 21.90 -2.52
CA LEU A 271 -13.44 21.16 -1.33
C LEU A 271 -12.56 22.04 -0.45
N LEU A 272 -12.87 22.05 0.85
CA LEU A 272 -12.09 22.62 1.92
C LEU A 272 -11.63 21.49 2.85
N GLY A 273 -10.31 21.30 2.96
CA GLY A 273 -9.69 20.39 3.92
C GLY A 273 -9.32 21.14 5.19
N LEU A 274 -9.77 20.61 6.33
CA LEU A 274 -9.52 21.14 7.66
C LEU A 274 -8.44 20.30 8.36
N ASP A 275 -7.53 20.95 9.09
CA ASP A 275 -6.48 20.31 9.90
C ASP A 275 -6.72 20.60 11.39
N ILE A 276 -7.00 19.56 12.17
CA ILE A 276 -7.12 19.69 13.64
C ILE A 276 -5.71 19.75 14.24
N SER A 277 -5.43 20.83 14.98
CA SER A 277 -4.16 21.03 15.68
C SER A 277 -4.02 19.97 16.78
N GLY A 278 -2.98 19.14 16.72
CA GLY A 278 -2.64 18.24 17.84
C GLY A 278 -3.79 17.31 18.28
N ALA A 279 -4.62 16.85 17.34
CA ALA A 279 -5.93 16.23 17.60
C ALA A 279 -6.06 15.36 18.87
N TYR A 280 -5.15 14.40 19.09
CA TYR A 280 -5.24 13.51 20.26
C TYR A 280 -4.86 14.21 21.57
N ASN A 281 -3.91 15.13 21.53
CA ASN A 281 -3.43 15.85 22.71
C ASN A 281 -4.43 16.93 23.16
N CYS A 282 -5.25 17.44 22.24
CA CYS A 282 -6.27 18.47 22.49
C CYS A 282 -7.62 17.93 22.96
N VAL A 283 -7.80 16.61 23.06
CA VAL A 283 -9.06 16.04 23.58
C VAL A 283 -9.21 16.39 25.06
N ASP A 284 -10.21 17.20 25.41
CA ASP A 284 -10.55 17.42 26.81
C ASP A 284 -11.09 16.11 27.43
N ARG A 285 -10.37 15.61 28.43
CA ARG A 285 -10.66 14.33 29.08
C ARG A 285 -11.97 14.34 29.88
N ARG A 286 -12.34 15.49 30.45
CA ARG A 286 -13.59 15.68 31.20
C ARG A 286 -14.78 15.65 30.24
N ILE A 287 -14.72 16.44 29.16
CA ILE A 287 -15.75 16.47 28.13
C ILE A 287 -15.89 15.10 27.47
N LEU A 288 -14.78 14.41 27.19
CA LEU A 288 -14.82 13.03 26.67
C LEU A 288 -15.64 12.09 27.57
N LEU A 289 -15.39 12.09 28.87
CA LEU A 289 -16.14 11.24 29.82
C LEU A 289 -17.61 11.63 29.93
N GLU A 290 -17.92 12.92 29.94
CA GLU A 290 -19.30 13.44 29.89
C GLU A 290 -20.03 12.96 28.64
N ARG A 291 -19.41 13.08 27.45
CA ARG A 291 -19.98 12.61 26.19
C ARG A 291 -20.22 11.10 26.17
N LEU A 292 -19.27 10.31 26.66
CA LEU A 292 -19.45 8.86 26.77
C LEU A 292 -20.63 8.53 27.70
N GLY A 293 -20.80 9.29 28.78
CA GLY A 293 -21.94 9.18 29.69
C GLY A 293 -23.28 9.50 29.02
N GLU A 294 -23.34 10.58 28.23
CA GLU A 294 -24.53 11.02 27.48
C GLU A 294 -25.01 9.98 26.45
N VAL A 295 -24.09 9.33 25.72
CA VAL A 295 -24.44 8.29 24.75
C VAL A 295 -24.77 6.93 25.41
N GLY A 296 -24.67 6.88 26.74
CA GLY A 296 -25.12 5.77 27.57
C GLY A 296 -24.09 4.69 27.85
N VAL A 297 -22.80 5.02 27.79
CA VAL A 297 -21.73 4.08 28.20
C VAL A 297 -21.87 3.76 29.69
N PRO A 298 -21.83 2.48 30.10
CA PRO A 298 -21.98 2.09 31.50
C PRO A 298 -20.96 2.71 32.44
N GLU A 299 -21.38 2.94 33.69
CA GLU A 299 -20.57 3.57 34.73
C GLU A 299 -19.23 2.87 34.96
N TRP A 300 -19.23 1.53 34.98
CA TRP A 300 -18.01 0.74 35.17
C TRP A 300 -16.95 1.02 34.09
N PHE A 301 -17.39 1.24 32.85
CA PHE A 301 -16.51 1.50 31.72
C PHE A 301 -16.00 2.94 31.76
N LEU A 302 -16.86 3.91 32.14
CA LEU A 302 -16.45 5.31 32.32
C LEU A 302 -15.33 5.45 33.37
N HIS A 303 -15.48 4.82 34.53
CA HIS A 303 -14.43 4.82 35.56
C HIS A 303 -13.16 4.14 35.08
N LEU A 304 -13.27 3.07 34.28
CA LEU A 304 -12.11 2.41 33.71
C LEU A 304 -11.38 3.30 32.70
N ILE A 305 -12.11 4.05 31.86
CA ILE A 305 -11.54 5.06 30.96
C ILE A 305 -10.89 6.20 31.75
N HIS A 306 -11.55 6.67 32.80
CA HIS A 306 -10.98 7.67 33.72
C HIS A 306 -9.65 7.18 34.30
N SER A 307 -9.62 5.96 34.85
CA SER A 307 -8.38 5.34 35.37
C SER A 307 -7.29 5.23 34.29
N PHE A 308 -7.66 4.85 33.07
CA PHE A 308 -6.76 4.76 31.91
C PHE A 308 -6.14 6.11 31.48
N LEU A 309 -6.86 7.22 31.67
CA LEU A 309 -6.43 8.57 31.30
C LEU A 309 -5.71 9.33 32.44
N SER A 310 -5.75 8.80 33.67
CA SER A 310 -5.10 9.39 34.85
C SER A 310 -3.63 8.96 34.99
N ASP A 311 -2.81 9.78 35.65
CA ASP A 311 -1.41 9.51 36.04
C ASP A 311 -0.53 8.88 34.96
N ARG A 312 -0.61 9.40 33.74
CA ARG A 312 0.16 8.86 32.61
C ARG A 312 1.60 9.36 32.66
N GLN A 313 2.51 8.46 32.98
CA GLN A 313 3.94 8.75 33.02
C GLN A 313 4.61 8.44 31.68
N THR A 314 5.48 9.33 31.24
CA THR A 314 6.18 9.27 29.96
C THR A 314 7.67 9.45 30.17
N VAL A 315 8.46 8.65 29.45
CA VAL A 315 9.90 8.85 29.26
C VAL A 315 10.13 9.16 27.79
N LEU A 316 10.77 10.29 27.48
CA LEU A 316 11.12 10.66 26.12
C LEU A 316 12.42 9.96 25.73
N LYS A 317 12.42 9.31 24.56
CA LYS A 317 13.60 8.67 23.97
C LYS A 317 14.00 9.41 22.70
N LEU A 318 15.10 10.14 22.80
CA LEU A 318 15.84 10.67 21.65
C LEU A 318 16.78 9.58 21.09
N PRO A 319 17.39 9.78 19.91
CA PRO A 319 18.28 8.77 19.33
C PRO A 319 19.45 8.37 20.25
N GLU A 320 19.95 9.31 21.05
CA GLU A 320 21.17 9.13 21.85
C GLU A 320 20.91 9.08 23.37
N SER A 321 19.71 9.41 23.83
CA SER A 321 19.44 9.64 25.25
C SER A 321 17.99 9.38 25.66
N PHE A 322 17.77 9.24 26.97
CA PHE A 322 16.46 9.18 27.60
C PHE A 322 16.29 10.36 28.55
N SER A 323 15.08 10.91 28.62
CA SER A 323 14.74 11.95 29.60
C SER A 323 14.49 11.37 30.99
N ALA A 324 14.44 12.24 31.99
CA ALA A 324 13.74 11.92 33.23
C ALA A 324 12.25 11.62 32.94
N PRO A 325 11.59 10.75 33.72
CA PRO A 325 10.16 10.52 33.62
C PRO A 325 9.35 11.77 34.00
N PHE A 326 8.29 12.07 33.26
CA PHE A 326 7.36 13.15 33.57
C PHE A 326 5.91 12.71 33.32
N PHE A 327 4.94 13.44 33.85
CA PHE A 327 3.52 13.17 33.64
C PHE A 327 2.98 13.98 32.46
N ALA A 328 2.32 13.30 31.53
CA ALA A 328 1.68 13.87 30.35
C ALA A 328 0.18 13.56 30.40
N ASN A 329 -0.52 14.29 31.28
CA ASN A 329 -1.94 14.11 31.57
C ASN A 329 -2.84 14.97 30.67
N ILE A 330 -2.56 14.98 29.36
CA ILE A 330 -3.38 15.70 28.37
C ILE A 330 -3.90 14.75 27.32
N GLY A 331 -5.10 15.06 26.80
CA GLY A 331 -5.62 14.33 25.66
C GLY A 331 -5.87 12.84 25.91
N ILE A 332 -5.79 12.10 24.81
CA ILE A 332 -5.81 10.65 24.76
C ILE A 332 -4.46 10.12 24.24
N PRO A 333 -3.97 8.98 24.75
CA PRO A 333 -2.63 8.52 24.44
C PRO A 333 -2.47 8.09 22.98
N GLN A 334 -1.46 8.63 22.30
CA GLN A 334 -1.08 8.19 20.96
C GLN A 334 -0.47 6.78 21.01
N GLY A 335 -0.79 5.93 20.03
CA GLY A 335 -0.29 4.54 19.96
C GLY A 335 -1.08 3.52 20.79
N SER A 336 -2.08 3.96 21.55
CA SER A 336 -3.08 3.13 22.21
C SER A 336 -4.07 2.51 21.20
N PRO A 337 -4.44 1.21 21.33
CA PRO A 337 -5.54 0.62 20.57
C PRO A 337 -6.93 1.17 20.91
N LEU A 338 -7.10 1.83 22.06
CA LEU A 338 -8.37 2.34 22.57
C LEU A 338 -8.64 3.78 22.14
N SER A 339 -7.60 4.62 22.07
CA SER A 339 -7.71 6.03 21.69
C SER A 339 -8.47 6.30 20.37
N PRO A 340 -8.30 5.53 19.27
CA PRO A 340 -8.99 5.84 18.01
C PRO A 340 -10.52 5.84 18.12
N ILE A 341 -11.12 4.90 18.86
CA ILE A 341 -12.58 4.85 19.02
C ILE A 341 -13.06 5.94 19.98
N LEU A 342 -12.27 6.30 21.00
CA LEU A 342 -12.56 7.44 21.87
C LEU A 342 -12.60 8.74 21.07
N PHE A 343 -11.62 8.96 20.18
CA PHE A 343 -11.58 10.14 19.31
C PHE A 343 -12.76 10.21 18.34
N VAL A 344 -13.13 9.07 17.75
CA VAL A 344 -14.29 8.99 16.84
C VAL A 344 -15.59 9.34 17.56
N LEU A 345 -15.79 8.86 18.78
CA LEU A 345 -16.99 9.19 19.58
C LEU A 345 -16.97 10.66 20.05
N PHE A 346 -15.81 11.17 20.43
CA PHE A 346 -15.64 12.57 20.81
C PHE A 346 -15.98 13.54 19.66
N THR A 347 -15.56 13.21 18.44
CA THR A 347 -15.78 14.03 17.24
C THR A 347 -17.10 13.77 16.51
N ALA A 348 -17.87 12.75 16.91
CA ALA A 348 -19.15 12.42 16.27
C ALA A 348 -20.14 13.61 16.19
N PRO A 349 -20.33 14.42 17.26
CA PRO A 349 -21.28 15.54 17.22
C PRO A 349 -20.95 16.61 16.18
N LEU A 350 -19.67 16.78 15.81
CA LEU A 350 -19.26 17.71 14.74
C LEU A 350 -19.97 17.39 13.42
N LEU A 351 -19.96 16.11 13.04
CA LEU A 351 -20.53 15.65 11.77
C LEU A 351 -22.05 15.77 11.78
N GLU A 352 -22.67 15.52 12.92
CA GLU A 352 -24.11 15.70 13.11
C GLU A 352 -24.52 17.17 12.99
N ARG A 353 -23.79 18.09 13.63
CA ARG A 353 -24.05 19.53 13.52
C ARG A 353 -23.95 20.04 12.09
N VAL A 354 -22.93 19.62 11.34
CA VAL A 354 -22.80 19.99 9.92
C VAL A 354 -23.99 19.44 9.10
N ASN A 355 -24.41 18.20 9.35
CA ASN A 355 -25.57 17.63 8.67
C ASN A 355 -26.88 18.34 9.05
N GLN A 356 -27.07 18.71 10.31
CA GLN A 356 -28.23 19.47 10.77
C GLN A 356 -28.25 20.87 10.15
N TYR A 357 -27.10 21.55 10.10
CA TYR A 357 -26.99 22.90 9.53
C TYR A 357 -27.37 22.94 8.05
N ASN A 358 -27.08 21.88 7.28
CA ASN A 358 -27.56 21.76 5.90
C ASN A 358 -29.09 21.91 5.75
N SER A 359 -29.87 21.47 6.75
CA SER A 359 -31.34 21.54 6.68
C SER A 359 -31.90 22.95 6.89
N VAL A 360 -31.16 23.80 7.61
CA VAL A 360 -31.55 25.17 7.96
C VAL A 360 -30.77 26.23 7.18
N PHE A 361 -29.77 25.83 6.40
CA PHE A 361 -28.99 26.75 5.58
C PHE A 361 -29.89 27.44 4.55
N GLY A 362 -29.88 28.77 4.54
CA GLY A 362 -30.85 29.61 3.80
C GLY A 362 -30.83 29.45 2.28
N ASP A 363 -29.80 28.81 1.72
CA ASP A 363 -29.64 28.60 0.29
C ASP A 363 -29.86 27.14 -0.12
N LYS A 364 -31.09 26.83 -0.55
CA LYS A 364 -31.48 25.49 -1.01
C LYS A 364 -30.75 25.02 -2.28
N ASN A 365 -30.04 25.90 -2.98
CA ASN A 365 -29.27 25.54 -4.18
C ASN A 365 -27.83 25.12 -3.87
N VAL A 366 -27.39 25.27 -2.62
CA VAL A 366 -26.07 24.83 -2.17
C VAL A 366 -26.24 23.60 -1.29
N LYS A 367 -25.45 22.57 -1.56
CA LYS A 367 -25.35 21.39 -0.70
C LYS A 367 -23.93 21.24 -0.20
N VAL A 368 -23.74 21.12 1.11
CA VAL A 368 -22.43 20.93 1.73
C VAL A 368 -22.34 19.52 2.30
N HIS A 369 -21.36 18.75 1.84
CA HIS A 369 -21.09 17.41 2.33
C HIS A 369 -19.91 17.46 3.30
N CYS A 370 -20.00 16.76 4.42
CA CYS A 370 -18.89 16.61 5.37
C CYS A 370 -18.41 15.16 5.34
N ILE A 371 -17.11 14.95 5.15
CA ILE A 371 -16.45 13.65 5.11
C ILE A 371 -15.29 13.71 6.10
N ALA A 372 -15.25 12.80 7.07
CA ALA A 372 -14.15 12.69 8.01
C ALA A 372 -13.47 11.33 7.96
N TYR A 373 -12.17 11.30 8.25
CA TYR A 373 -11.40 10.09 8.50
C TYR A 373 -10.54 10.32 9.74
N VAL A 374 -11.06 9.93 10.91
CA VAL A 374 -10.45 10.27 12.20
C VAL A 374 -10.33 11.80 12.31
N ASP A 375 -9.13 12.36 12.24
CA ASP A 375 -8.80 13.78 12.36
C ASP A 375 -8.91 14.55 11.02
N ASP A 376 -8.68 13.88 9.89
CA ASP A 376 -8.82 14.49 8.55
C ASP A 376 -10.31 14.81 8.29
N THR A 377 -10.68 16.09 8.18
CA THR A 377 -12.07 16.52 7.92
C THR A 377 -12.15 17.34 6.64
N TYR A 378 -13.11 17.01 5.77
CA TYR A 378 -13.31 17.65 4.47
C TYR A 378 -14.75 18.15 4.32
N LEU A 379 -14.90 19.42 3.97
CA LEU A 379 -16.17 20.02 3.56
C LEU A 379 -16.19 20.16 2.03
N ILE A 380 -17.27 19.72 1.39
CA ILE A 380 -17.44 19.79 -0.06
C ILE A 380 -18.74 20.53 -0.36
N ALA A 381 -18.64 21.75 -0.84
CA ALA A 381 -19.78 22.55 -1.26
C ALA A 381 -20.04 22.36 -2.76
N VAL A 382 -21.31 22.18 -3.12
CA VAL A 382 -21.77 22.04 -4.50
C VAL A 382 -22.92 23.00 -4.77
N SER A 383 -22.76 23.86 -5.76
CA SER A 383 -23.76 24.84 -6.23
C SER A 383 -23.51 25.22 -7.69
N ASP A 384 -24.14 26.29 -8.18
CA ASP A 384 -23.94 26.83 -9.52
C ASP A 384 -22.69 27.71 -9.69
N SER A 385 -21.97 28.06 -8.62
CA SER A 385 -20.77 28.90 -8.70
C SER A 385 -19.75 28.58 -7.60
N HIS A 386 -18.46 28.85 -7.85
CA HIS A 386 -17.41 28.67 -6.86
C HIS A 386 -17.49 29.71 -5.73
N GLU A 387 -17.97 30.91 -6.04
CA GLU A 387 -18.18 32.00 -5.08
C GLU A 387 -19.25 31.63 -4.06
N ARG A 388 -20.40 31.09 -4.49
CA ARG A 388 -21.45 30.61 -3.57
C ARG A 388 -20.97 29.44 -2.73
N ASN A 389 -20.17 28.55 -3.32
CA ASN A 389 -19.52 27.49 -2.57
C ASN A 389 -18.62 28.06 -1.47
N CYS A 390 -17.83 29.10 -1.74
CA CYS A 390 -16.96 29.74 -0.76
C CYS A 390 -17.75 30.42 0.37
N VAL A 391 -18.87 31.09 0.06
CA VAL A 391 -19.77 31.66 1.08
C VAL A 391 -20.34 30.57 1.98
N ALA A 392 -20.85 29.48 1.41
CA ALA A 392 -21.36 28.37 2.20
C ALA A 392 -20.26 27.70 3.03
N LEU A 393 -19.08 27.45 2.46
CA LEU A 393 -17.96 26.87 3.20
C LEU A 393 -17.56 27.72 4.40
N LYS A 394 -17.61 29.05 4.30
CA LYS A 394 -17.41 29.94 5.44
C LYS A 394 -18.47 29.74 6.52
N SER A 395 -19.76 29.80 6.18
CA SER A 395 -20.84 29.60 7.18
C SER A 395 -20.76 28.23 7.87
N PHE A 396 -20.47 27.18 7.11
CA PHE A 396 -20.30 25.84 7.67
C PHE A 396 -19.03 25.72 8.51
N HIS A 397 -17.94 26.37 8.11
CA HIS A 397 -16.73 26.42 8.91
C HIS A 397 -16.96 27.15 10.24
N ASP A 398 -17.78 28.20 10.27
CA ASP A 398 -18.10 28.91 11.53
C ASP A 398 -18.88 28.02 12.50
N VAL A 399 -19.79 27.18 12.00
CA VAL A 399 -20.47 26.14 12.81
C VAL A 399 -19.47 25.10 13.34
N VAL A 400 -18.47 24.73 12.53
CA VAL A 400 -17.40 23.82 12.94
C VAL A 400 -16.56 24.44 14.06
N LEU A 401 -16.18 25.72 13.93
CA LEU A 401 -15.41 26.43 14.94
C LEU A 401 -16.19 26.64 16.24
N GLU A 402 -17.46 27.05 16.16
CA GLU A 402 -18.32 27.21 17.34
C GLU A 402 -18.42 25.89 18.13
N TRP A 403 -18.55 24.76 17.42
CA TRP A 403 -18.49 23.46 18.06
C TRP A 403 -17.11 23.15 18.65
N ALA A 404 -16.03 23.41 17.91
CA ALA A 404 -14.66 23.15 18.33
C ALA A 404 -14.32 23.90 19.63
N ASP A 405 -14.65 25.19 19.69
CA ASP A 405 -14.46 26.06 20.84
C ASP A 405 -15.23 25.51 22.05
N SER A 406 -16.46 25.01 21.85
CA SER A 406 -17.28 24.42 22.93
C SER A 406 -16.68 23.14 23.54
N VAL A 407 -15.74 22.49 22.84
CA VAL A 407 -15.08 21.25 23.29
C VAL A 407 -13.57 21.39 23.49
N GLY A 408 -13.03 22.61 23.37
CA GLY A 408 -11.59 22.89 23.51
C GLY A 408 -10.71 22.33 22.38
N LEU A 409 -11.28 22.11 21.19
CA LEU A 409 -10.52 21.73 20.00
C LEU A 409 -10.07 22.94 19.21
N GLU A 410 -8.84 22.90 18.72
CA GLU A 410 -8.27 23.95 17.88
C GLU A 410 -8.00 23.43 16.46
N PHE A 411 -8.28 24.26 15.47
CA PHE A 411 -7.89 24.01 14.09
C PHE A 411 -6.66 24.85 13.70
N SER A 412 -5.95 24.43 12.65
CA SER A 412 -4.81 25.16 12.06
C SER A 412 -5.18 25.76 10.70
N PRO A 413 -5.81 26.95 10.61
CA PRO A 413 -6.21 27.55 9.33
C PRO A 413 -5.06 27.70 8.32
N GLN A 414 -3.82 27.91 8.78
CA GLN A 414 -2.65 28.05 7.91
C GLN A 414 -2.29 26.77 7.14
N LYS A 415 -2.81 25.62 7.58
CA LYS A 415 -2.62 24.32 6.92
C LYS A 415 -3.84 23.85 6.14
N TYR A 416 -4.93 24.61 6.18
CA TYR A 416 -6.10 24.31 5.39
C TYR A 416 -5.76 24.32 3.91
N SER A 417 -6.57 23.61 3.13
CA SER A 417 -6.40 23.53 1.70
C SER A 417 -7.73 23.64 0.99
N VAL A 418 -7.79 24.46 -0.05
CA VAL A 418 -8.97 24.65 -0.90
C VAL A 418 -8.67 24.11 -2.30
N MET A 419 -9.63 23.42 -2.90
CA MET A 419 -9.56 23.03 -4.31
C MET A 419 -10.91 23.22 -5.00
N HIS A 420 -10.88 23.93 -6.13
CA HIS A 420 -12.01 24.06 -7.04
C HIS A 420 -11.99 22.94 -8.07
N PHE A 421 -13.09 22.20 -8.16
CA PHE A 421 -13.28 21.14 -9.13
C PHE A 421 -14.13 21.61 -10.30
N ARG A 422 -13.65 21.33 -11.50
CA ARG A 422 -14.27 21.74 -12.76
C ARG A 422 -14.34 20.57 -13.73
N LYS A 423 -15.37 20.59 -14.57
CA LYS A 423 -15.54 19.57 -15.61
C LYS A 423 -14.38 19.64 -16.59
N ARG A 424 -13.99 18.50 -17.17
CA ARG A 424 -12.99 18.46 -18.24
C ARG A 424 -13.41 19.31 -19.43
N GLY A 425 -12.44 20.07 -19.98
CA GLY A 425 -12.68 21.05 -21.03
C GLY A 425 -13.19 22.40 -20.51
N ASP A 426 -13.46 22.51 -19.21
CA ASP A 426 -13.62 23.80 -18.55
C ASP A 426 -12.25 24.36 -18.19
N HIS A 427 -11.97 25.57 -18.68
CA HIS A 427 -10.73 26.31 -18.48
C HIS A 427 -10.90 27.45 -17.47
N SER A 428 -12.08 27.59 -16.85
CA SER A 428 -12.27 28.53 -15.73
C SER A 428 -11.32 28.20 -14.59
N ASP A 429 -10.50 29.16 -14.17
CA ASP A 429 -9.59 29.05 -13.04
C ASP A 429 -9.96 30.13 -12.02
N PRO A 430 -11.00 29.88 -11.20
CA PRO A 430 -11.49 30.87 -10.25
C PRO A 430 -10.47 31.07 -9.12
N ASP A 431 -10.24 32.33 -8.76
CA ASP A 431 -9.31 32.75 -7.71
C ASP A 431 -10.01 33.02 -6.38
N VAL A 432 -11.30 32.67 -6.28
CA VAL A 432 -12.12 32.97 -5.10
C VAL A 432 -11.77 32.07 -3.92
N LEU A 433 -11.59 32.65 -2.74
CA LEU A 433 -11.37 31.92 -1.50
C LEU A 433 -12.55 32.11 -0.53
N PRO A 434 -12.84 31.12 0.33
CA PRO A 434 -13.73 31.34 1.47
C PRO A 434 -13.16 32.45 2.36
N ASP A 435 -14.04 33.34 2.85
CA ASP A 435 -13.68 34.43 3.77
C ASP A 435 -13.42 33.90 5.20
N ILE A 436 -12.40 33.05 5.30
CA ILE A 436 -11.95 32.41 6.55
C ILE A 436 -10.58 32.99 6.89
N ASP A 437 -10.38 33.36 8.15
CA ASP A 437 -9.10 33.89 8.61
C ASP A 437 -7.98 32.86 8.42
N GLY A 438 -6.85 33.30 7.85
CA GLY A 438 -5.75 32.41 7.44
C GLY A 438 -5.90 31.77 6.05
N LEU A 439 -7.09 31.85 5.44
CA LEU A 439 -7.32 31.45 4.05
C LEU A 439 -7.44 32.66 3.11
N LYS A 440 -8.28 33.64 3.45
CA LYS A 440 -8.64 34.75 2.55
C LYS A 440 -7.44 35.55 2.02
N ASP A 441 -6.38 35.67 2.83
CA ASP A 441 -5.14 36.40 2.52
C ASP A 441 -3.99 35.47 2.11
N ASN A 442 -4.25 34.17 1.96
CA ASN A 442 -3.25 33.14 1.70
C ASN A 442 -3.51 32.40 0.38
N PRO A 443 -3.04 32.90 -0.77
CA PRO A 443 -3.29 32.28 -2.06
C PRO A 443 -2.70 30.86 -2.18
N ASP A 444 -1.68 30.53 -1.38
CA ASP A 444 -1.04 29.20 -1.39
C ASP A 444 -1.96 28.09 -0.86
N CYS A 445 -3.03 28.45 -0.13
CA CYS A 445 -4.03 27.47 0.31
C CYS A 445 -4.84 26.89 -0.86
N LEU A 446 -4.99 27.66 -1.96
CA LEU A 446 -5.70 27.24 -3.17
C LEU A 446 -4.82 26.31 -4.00
N LYS A 447 -5.13 25.02 -3.96
CA LYS A 447 -4.40 23.99 -4.70
C LYS A 447 -4.90 23.91 -6.15
N ARG A 448 -4.22 24.63 -7.04
CA ARG A 448 -4.55 24.70 -8.48
C ARG A 448 -4.12 23.47 -9.29
N GLU A 449 -3.03 22.82 -8.91
CA GLU A 449 -2.51 21.66 -9.66
C GLU A 449 -2.94 20.33 -9.05
N SER A 450 -2.63 20.14 -7.76
CA SER A 450 -2.95 18.90 -7.07
C SER A 450 -3.12 19.08 -5.56
N LEU A 451 -4.05 18.33 -4.99
CA LEU A 451 -4.34 18.25 -3.57
C LEU A 451 -4.24 16.81 -3.11
N ARG A 452 -3.54 16.57 -2.00
CA ARG A 452 -3.45 15.23 -1.40
C ARG A 452 -4.63 15.00 -0.45
N VAL A 453 -5.51 14.08 -0.80
CA VAL A 453 -6.62 13.62 0.06
C VAL A 453 -6.42 12.14 0.37
N LEU A 454 -6.32 11.77 1.65
CA LEU A 454 -6.17 10.38 2.13
C LEU A 454 -5.14 9.53 1.35
N GLY A 455 -4.04 10.15 0.89
CA GLY A 455 -2.96 9.50 0.14
C GLY A 455 -3.03 9.60 -1.39
N VAL A 456 -4.21 9.89 -1.96
CA VAL A 456 -4.44 10.08 -3.40
C VAL A 456 -4.22 11.55 -3.77
N MET A 457 -3.67 11.82 -4.96
CA MET A 457 -3.53 13.18 -5.48
C MET A 457 -4.74 13.46 -6.37
N LEU A 458 -5.59 14.40 -5.96
CA LEU A 458 -6.69 14.91 -6.77
C LEU A 458 -6.20 16.13 -7.55
N ASP A 459 -6.63 16.27 -8.79
CA ASP A 459 -6.46 17.48 -9.61
C ASP A 459 -7.85 18.09 -9.91
N PRO A 460 -7.95 19.37 -10.30
CA PRO A 460 -9.23 20.05 -10.51
C PRO A 460 -10.19 19.35 -11.47
N GLN A 461 -9.67 18.56 -12.41
CA GLN A 461 -10.45 17.88 -13.46
C GLN A 461 -10.54 16.36 -13.25
N LEU A 462 -10.04 15.85 -12.12
CA LEU A 462 -9.95 14.44 -11.77
C LEU A 462 -9.37 13.59 -12.93
N THR A 463 -8.26 14.04 -13.51
CA THR A 463 -7.48 13.26 -14.48
C THR A 463 -6.61 12.22 -13.80
N PHE A 464 -6.27 12.43 -12.53
CA PHE A 464 -5.37 11.65 -11.69
C PHE A 464 -3.94 11.55 -12.23
N SER A 465 -3.53 12.45 -13.13
CA SER A 465 -2.20 12.43 -13.75
C SER A 465 -1.09 12.58 -12.71
N HIS A 466 -1.23 13.53 -11.77
CA HIS A 466 -0.30 13.69 -10.64
C HIS A 466 -0.26 12.46 -9.73
N HIS A 467 -1.38 11.75 -9.57
CA HIS A 467 -1.44 10.52 -8.78
C HIS A 467 -0.64 9.40 -9.44
N ILE A 468 -0.78 9.23 -10.75
CA ILE A 468 -0.06 8.18 -11.50
C ILE A 468 1.44 8.47 -11.55
N THR A 469 1.85 9.72 -11.73
CA THR A 469 3.26 10.12 -11.63
C THR A 469 3.85 9.82 -10.25
N LYS A 470 3.06 10.04 -9.18
CA LYS A 470 3.46 9.66 -7.81
C LYS A 470 3.58 8.14 -7.63
N ILE A 471 2.66 7.36 -8.21
CA ILE A 471 2.75 5.89 -8.23
C ILE A 471 4.04 5.45 -8.94
N GLU A 472 4.31 6.00 -10.13
CA GLU A 472 5.52 5.72 -10.91
C GLU A 472 6.79 6.02 -10.11
N ALA A 473 6.91 7.21 -9.52
CA ALA A 473 8.06 7.57 -8.70
C ALA A 473 8.27 6.60 -7.52
N SER A 474 7.19 6.18 -6.86
CA SER A 474 7.24 5.21 -5.74
C SER A 474 7.63 3.80 -6.19
N VAL A 475 7.17 3.38 -7.37
CA VAL A 475 7.56 2.09 -7.97
C VAL A 475 9.01 2.13 -8.43
N HIS A 476 9.45 3.18 -9.13
CA HIS A 476 10.83 3.37 -9.54
C HIS A 476 11.80 3.39 -8.36
N ALA A 477 11.44 4.04 -7.25
CA ALA A 477 12.21 3.95 -6.01
C ALA A 477 12.38 2.51 -5.54
N SER A 478 11.32 1.71 -5.61
CA SER A 478 11.34 0.30 -5.24
C SER A 478 12.14 -0.55 -6.23
N LEU A 479 12.09 -0.25 -7.53
CA LEU A 479 12.89 -0.93 -8.55
C LEU A 479 14.39 -0.63 -8.40
N ARG A 480 14.77 0.58 -7.94
CA ARG A 480 16.16 0.88 -7.59
C ARG A 480 16.66 -0.06 -6.48
N PHE A 481 15.83 -0.32 -5.48
CA PHE A 481 16.17 -1.27 -4.41
C PHE A 481 16.27 -2.70 -4.94
N PHE A 482 15.34 -3.10 -5.81
CA PHE A 482 15.37 -4.43 -6.44
C PHE A 482 16.65 -4.67 -7.24
N ARG A 483 17.11 -3.67 -8.01
CA ARG A 483 18.35 -3.76 -8.80
C ARG A 483 19.61 -3.96 -7.95
N ARG A 484 19.57 -3.65 -6.64
CA ARG A 484 20.68 -3.92 -5.70
C ARG A 484 20.73 -5.36 -5.21
N VAL A 485 19.63 -6.10 -5.33
CA VAL A 485 19.51 -7.47 -4.80
C VAL A 485 19.23 -8.51 -5.89
N CYS A 486 18.93 -8.08 -7.11
CA CYS A 486 18.64 -8.98 -8.21
C CYS A 486 19.02 -8.34 -9.56
N GLY A 487 19.77 -9.10 -10.36
CA GLY A 487 20.07 -8.80 -11.76
C GLY A 487 19.29 -9.70 -12.72
N SER A 488 19.67 -9.70 -14.01
CA SER A 488 19.16 -10.67 -14.99
C SER A 488 19.75 -12.06 -14.80
N THR A 489 20.99 -12.17 -14.30
CA THR A 489 21.71 -13.46 -14.22
C THR A 489 22.19 -13.84 -12.82
N TRP A 490 21.77 -13.10 -11.79
CA TRP A 490 22.16 -13.35 -10.40
C TRP A 490 21.10 -12.83 -9.41
N GLY A 491 21.11 -13.36 -8.18
CA GLY A 491 20.23 -12.95 -7.10
C GLY A 491 18.96 -13.78 -7.01
N LEU A 492 17.83 -13.13 -6.69
CA LEU A 492 16.56 -13.80 -6.38
C LEU A 492 16.08 -14.73 -7.50
N THR A 493 15.54 -15.90 -7.12
CA THR A 493 14.86 -16.79 -8.07
C THR A 493 13.64 -16.10 -8.68
N LEU A 494 13.15 -16.60 -9.83
CA LEU A 494 11.96 -16.03 -10.48
C LEU A 494 10.74 -16.02 -9.54
N GLN A 495 10.58 -17.06 -8.72
CA GLN A 495 9.47 -17.15 -7.77
C GLN A 495 9.58 -16.11 -6.66
N GLU A 496 10.77 -15.87 -6.12
CA GLU A 496 11.02 -14.85 -5.10
C GLU A 496 10.87 -13.44 -5.66
N ALA A 497 11.37 -13.19 -6.86
CA ALA A 497 11.16 -11.94 -7.58
C ALA A 497 9.66 -11.66 -7.77
N LYS A 498 8.88 -12.67 -8.17
CA LYS A 498 7.41 -12.55 -8.26
C LYS A 498 6.76 -12.27 -6.89
N LYS A 499 7.17 -12.98 -5.84
CA LYS A 499 6.70 -12.71 -4.46
C LYS A 499 6.99 -11.26 -4.06
N TRP A 500 8.16 -10.75 -4.41
CA TRP A 500 8.53 -9.34 -4.18
C TRP A 500 7.59 -8.38 -4.91
N TYR A 501 7.33 -8.61 -6.19
CA TYR A 501 6.40 -7.79 -6.98
C TYR A 501 5.00 -7.73 -6.35
N PHE A 502 4.44 -8.88 -5.97
CA PHE A 502 3.11 -8.94 -5.38
C PHE A 502 3.03 -8.30 -3.98
N SER A 503 4.13 -8.29 -3.22
CA SER A 503 4.16 -7.76 -1.85
C SER A 503 4.58 -6.28 -1.76
N HIS A 504 5.40 -5.78 -2.68
CA HIS A 504 6.00 -4.43 -2.59
C HIS A 504 5.59 -3.48 -3.72
N ILE A 505 5.43 -3.98 -4.95
CA ILE A 505 5.09 -3.14 -6.11
C ILE A 505 3.59 -3.05 -6.30
N ARG A 506 2.92 -4.19 -6.41
CA ARG A 506 1.49 -4.26 -6.73
C ARG A 506 0.61 -3.49 -5.73
N PRO A 507 0.83 -3.54 -4.40
CA PRO A 507 0.03 -2.76 -3.45
C PRO A 507 0.17 -1.24 -3.64
N LYS A 508 1.34 -0.76 -4.09
CA LYS A 508 1.57 0.67 -4.37
C LYS A 508 0.74 1.15 -5.56
N ILE A 509 0.64 0.32 -6.61
CA ILE A 509 -0.12 0.65 -7.81
C ILE A 509 -1.63 0.61 -7.53
N VAL A 510 -2.11 -0.26 -6.63
CA VAL A 510 -3.55 -0.50 -6.40
C VAL A 510 -4.17 0.41 -5.36
N TYR A 511 -3.36 1.08 -4.54
CA TYR A 511 -3.87 1.87 -3.42
C TYR A 511 -5.00 2.80 -3.86
N ALA A 512 -6.17 2.68 -3.22
CA ALA A 512 -7.39 3.42 -3.52
C ALA A 512 -7.89 3.39 -4.99
N CYS A 513 -7.49 2.38 -5.77
CA CYS A 513 -7.90 2.18 -7.17
C CYS A 513 -9.40 2.37 -7.45
N PRO A 514 -10.34 1.89 -6.61
CA PRO A 514 -11.77 2.09 -6.86
C PRO A 514 -12.24 3.56 -6.92
N ALA A 515 -11.45 4.50 -6.41
CA ALA A 515 -11.75 5.94 -6.39
C ALA A 515 -11.07 6.75 -7.51
N TRP A 516 -10.01 6.23 -8.17
CA TRP A 516 -9.32 6.97 -9.24
C TRP A 516 -9.28 6.23 -10.58
N PHE A 517 -9.45 4.90 -10.58
CA PHE A 517 -9.44 4.09 -11.81
C PHE A 517 -10.83 4.05 -12.45
N VAL A 518 -11.30 5.18 -12.96
CA VAL A 518 -12.58 5.26 -13.69
C VAL A 518 -12.35 4.81 -15.13
N TYR A 519 -12.53 3.53 -15.39
CA TYR A 519 -12.22 2.94 -16.69
C TYR A 519 -13.14 1.76 -17.00
N ASP A 520 -13.75 1.72 -18.19
CA ASP A 520 -14.50 0.55 -18.65
C ASP A 520 -13.63 -0.32 -19.54
N LEU A 521 -13.47 -1.56 -19.11
CA LEU A 521 -12.92 -2.62 -19.92
C LEU A 521 -14.10 -3.40 -20.52
N THR A 522 -14.64 -2.96 -21.67
CA THR A 522 -15.67 -3.72 -22.38
C THR A 522 -15.04 -4.91 -23.15
N PRO A 523 -15.62 -6.11 -23.10
CA PRO A 523 -15.25 -7.23 -23.98
C PRO A 523 -15.61 -6.99 -25.46
N PRO A 524 -14.94 -7.68 -26.41
CA PRO A 524 -15.42 -7.76 -27.79
C PRO A 524 -16.81 -8.41 -27.84
N GLY A 525 -17.78 -7.76 -28.48
CA GLY A 525 -19.16 -8.26 -28.63
C GLY A 525 -20.15 -7.77 -27.57
N GLU A 526 -19.70 -7.11 -26.50
CA GLU A 526 -20.57 -6.42 -25.55
C GLU A 526 -20.71 -4.93 -25.89
N ARG A 527 -21.84 -4.33 -25.53
CA ARG A 527 -22.08 -2.90 -25.76
C ARG A 527 -21.11 -2.09 -24.90
N HIS A 528 -20.20 -1.35 -25.55
CA HIS A 528 -19.29 -0.43 -24.88
C HIS A 528 -20.08 0.61 -24.10
N ILE A 529 -19.75 0.77 -22.82
CA ILE A 529 -20.31 1.83 -22.00
C ILE A 529 -19.35 3.01 -22.07
N THR A 530 -19.78 4.07 -22.75
CA THR A 530 -19.03 5.34 -22.77
C THR A 530 -19.12 5.99 -21.41
N LEU A 531 -18.06 5.89 -20.61
CA LEU A 531 -17.98 6.56 -19.32
C LEU A 531 -17.73 8.07 -19.52
N PRO A 532 -18.44 8.95 -18.80
CA PRO A 532 -18.07 10.36 -18.72
C PRO A 532 -16.71 10.55 -18.01
N ALA A 533 -15.79 11.29 -18.65
CA ALA A 533 -14.48 11.63 -18.07
C ALA A 533 -13.68 10.43 -17.50
N PRO A 534 -13.42 9.37 -18.30
CA PRO A 534 -12.65 8.21 -17.85
C PRO A 534 -11.16 8.54 -17.71
N LEU A 535 -10.36 7.65 -17.13
CA LEU A 535 -8.90 7.78 -17.18
C LEU A 535 -8.43 7.88 -18.64
N ARG A 536 -7.54 8.84 -18.97
CA ARG A 536 -7.11 9.02 -20.37
C ARG A 536 -6.14 7.91 -20.80
N VAL A 537 -5.96 7.81 -22.11
CA VAL A 537 -5.14 6.76 -22.73
C VAL A 537 -3.68 6.87 -22.31
N ASP A 538 -3.17 8.09 -22.15
CA ASP A 538 -1.77 8.33 -21.77
C ASP A 538 -1.48 7.87 -20.34
N GLU A 539 -2.36 8.17 -19.39
CA GLU A 539 -2.28 7.66 -18.02
C GLU A 539 -2.28 6.12 -17.97
N MET A 540 -3.14 5.48 -18.76
CA MET A 540 -3.17 4.01 -18.86
C MET A 540 -1.91 3.45 -19.53
N LYS A 541 -1.37 4.14 -20.54
CA LYS A 541 -0.11 3.79 -21.21
C LYS A 541 1.08 3.92 -20.26
N GLN A 542 1.10 4.93 -19.39
CA GLN A 542 2.11 5.13 -18.35
C GLN A 542 2.09 3.96 -17.36
N LEU A 543 0.93 3.60 -16.80
CA LEU A 543 0.76 2.44 -15.91
C LEU A 543 1.18 1.12 -16.59
N THR A 544 0.79 0.94 -17.86
CA THR A 544 1.14 -0.25 -18.63
C THR A 544 2.65 -0.33 -18.88
N THR A 545 3.29 0.80 -19.18
CA THR A 545 4.75 0.87 -19.39
C THR A 545 5.50 0.53 -18.11
N LEU A 546 5.10 1.14 -16.98
CA LEU A 546 5.65 0.87 -15.66
C LEU A 546 5.51 -0.61 -15.26
N HIS A 547 4.33 -1.18 -15.46
CA HIS A 547 4.08 -2.60 -15.20
C HIS A 547 5.00 -3.50 -16.04
N ASN A 548 5.18 -3.19 -17.32
CA ASN A 548 6.08 -3.94 -18.20
C ASN A 548 7.55 -3.80 -17.82
N GLU A 549 8.00 -2.63 -17.39
CA GLU A 549 9.35 -2.44 -16.84
C GLU A 549 9.58 -3.39 -15.65
N CYS A 550 8.61 -3.46 -14.74
CA CYS A 550 8.65 -4.39 -13.62
C CYS A 550 8.77 -5.83 -14.12
N LEU A 551 7.87 -6.30 -15.00
CA LEU A 551 7.89 -7.68 -15.48
C LEU A 551 9.20 -8.07 -16.19
N ARG A 552 9.80 -7.15 -16.95
CA ARG A 552 11.10 -7.36 -17.61
C ARG A 552 12.21 -7.51 -16.59
N LEU A 553 12.25 -6.65 -15.58
CA LEU A 553 13.24 -6.75 -14.51
C LEU A 553 13.05 -8.05 -13.71
N LEU A 554 11.82 -8.45 -13.43
CA LEU A 554 11.50 -9.69 -12.72
C LEU A 554 11.86 -10.95 -13.49
N SER A 555 11.91 -10.91 -14.81
CA SER A 555 12.13 -12.10 -15.66
C SER A 555 13.51 -12.17 -16.30
N GLY A 556 14.20 -11.03 -16.43
CA GLY A 556 15.40 -10.92 -17.26
C GLY A 556 15.10 -10.93 -18.76
N ALA A 557 13.84 -10.70 -19.17
CA ALA A 557 13.44 -10.66 -20.56
C ALA A 557 14.00 -9.43 -21.30
N PHE A 558 14.43 -9.62 -22.55
CA PHE A 558 14.93 -8.54 -23.39
C PHE A 558 13.88 -7.50 -23.75
N ARG A 559 14.30 -6.24 -23.88
CA ARG A 559 13.71 -5.12 -24.66
C ARG A 559 12.47 -5.45 -25.51
N THR A 560 12.68 -6.32 -26.48
CA THR A 560 11.77 -6.60 -27.59
C THR A 560 10.83 -7.78 -27.34
N THR A 561 11.06 -8.57 -26.27
CA THR A 561 10.15 -9.65 -25.89
C THR A 561 8.73 -9.11 -25.69
N SER A 562 7.76 -9.78 -26.32
CA SER A 562 6.35 -9.41 -26.34
C SER A 562 5.76 -9.32 -24.93
N ARG A 563 5.03 -8.23 -24.64
CA ARG A 563 4.46 -7.96 -23.30
C ARG A 563 3.44 -9.04 -22.89
N PRO A 564 2.46 -9.41 -23.74
CA PRO A 564 1.54 -10.50 -23.45
C PRO A 564 2.27 -11.84 -23.20
N THR A 565 3.36 -12.11 -23.93
CA THR A 565 4.13 -13.35 -23.75
C THR A 565 4.80 -13.40 -22.38
N ILE A 566 5.40 -12.29 -21.92
CA ILE A 566 5.97 -12.21 -20.57
C ILE A 566 4.86 -12.37 -19.51
N GLN A 567 3.71 -11.72 -19.70
CA GLN A 567 2.56 -11.85 -18.81
C GLN A 567 2.08 -13.30 -18.70
N ASN A 568 1.97 -14.01 -19.83
CA ASN A 568 1.60 -15.43 -19.86
C ASN A 568 2.65 -16.31 -19.17
N GLU A 569 3.93 -16.20 -19.55
CA GLU A 569 5.01 -17.03 -18.98
C GLU A 569 5.17 -16.82 -17.47
N LEU A 570 4.96 -15.59 -16.99
CA LEU A 570 4.98 -15.28 -15.57
C LEU A 570 3.66 -15.57 -14.87
N ASN A 571 2.57 -15.92 -15.56
CA ASN A 571 1.22 -15.98 -14.99
C ASN A 571 0.86 -14.70 -14.20
N ILE A 572 1.09 -13.55 -14.82
CA ILE A 572 0.76 -12.23 -14.28
C ILE A 572 -0.13 -11.54 -15.30
N GLU A 573 -1.39 -11.31 -14.92
CA GLU A 573 -2.35 -10.57 -15.74
C GLU A 573 -1.88 -9.11 -15.99
N SER A 574 -2.38 -8.51 -17.07
CA SER A 574 -2.10 -7.12 -17.39
C SER A 574 -2.66 -6.16 -16.33
N ILE A 575 -2.04 -4.98 -16.19
CA ILE A 575 -2.32 -4.08 -15.08
C ILE A 575 -3.73 -3.47 -15.14
N ASP A 576 -4.24 -3.19 -16.33
CA ASP A 576 -5.63 -2.77 -16.59
C ASP A 576 -6.65 -3.81 -16.10
N VAL A 577 -6.48 -5.08 -16.50
CA VAL A 577 -7.35 -6.19 -16.09
C VAL A 577 -7.35 -6.33 -14.57
N PHE A 578 -6.17 -6.23 -13.96
CA PHE A 578 -6.03 -6.32 -12.52
C PHE A 578 -6.68 -5.16 -11.75
N LEU A 579 -6.48 -3.92 -12.22
CA LEU A 579 -7.08 -2.72 -11.61
C LEU A 579 -8.60 -2.75 -11.75
N TRP A 580 -9.11 -3.10 -12.93
CA TRP A 580 -10.54 -3.25 -13.17
C TRP A 580 -11.15 -4.32 -12.27
N ARG A 581 -10.51 -5.50 -12.14
CA ARG A 581 -10.94 -6.55 -11.20
C ARG A 581 -11.10 -6.00 -9.80
N THR A 582 -10.09 -5.25 -9.36
CA THR A 582 -10.02 -4.74 -7.99
C THR A 582 -11.10 -3.70 -7.76
N MET A 583 -11.29 -2.77 -8.70
CA MET A 583 -12.37 -1.80 -8.69
C MET A 583 -13.74 -2.47 -8.63
N MET A 584 -14.04 -3.38 -9.56
CA MET A 584 -15.36 -4.02 -9.66
C MET A 584 -15.68 -4.87 -8.44
N THR A 585 -14.70 -5.67 -7.98
CA THR A 585 -14.86 -6.46 -6.75
C THR A 585 -15.16 -5.55 -5.56
N TYR A 586 -14.41 -4.45 -5.41
CA TYR A 586 -14.61 -3.53 -4.31
C TYR A 586 -16.00 -2.90 -4.34
N ARG A 587 -16.40 -2.31 -5.48
CA ARG A 587 -17.73 -1.70 -5.68
C ARG A 587 -18.86 -2.70 -5.40
N ALA A 588 -18.79 -3.89 -5.99
CA ALA A 588 -19.76 -4.96 -5.77
C ALA A 588 -19.88 -5.34 -4.28
N THR A 589 -18.74 -5.47 -3.58
CA THR A 589 -18.76 -5.82 -2.15
C THR A 589 -19.21 -4.70 -1.24
N SER A 590 -19.11 -3.43 -1.66
CA SER A 590 -19.62 -2.28 -0.92
C SER A 590 -21.14 -2.16 -1.09
N LEU A 591 -21.63 -2.23 -2.33
CA LEU A 591 -23.06 -2.17 -2.66
C LEU A 591 -23.84 -3.34 -2.04
N ALA A 592 -23.29 -4.56 -2.07
CA ALA A 592 -23.92 -5.73 -1.45
C ALA A 592 -24.03 -5.65 0.09
N THR A 593 -23.45 -4.62 0.71
CA THR A 593 -23.45 -4.41 2.18
C THR A 593 -24.15 -3.13 2.62
N GLN A 594 -24.58 -2.27 1.70
CA GLN A 594 -25.43 -1.13 2.00
C GLN A 594 -26.89 -1.59 1.95
N THR A 595 -27.57 -1.60 3.09
CA THR A 595 -28.98 -1.97 3.22
C THR A 595 -29.93 -0.92 2.64
N GLU A 596 -29.43 0.30 2.44
CA GLU A 596 -30.20 1.44 1.97
C GLU A 596 -29.39 2.16 0.88
N LEU A 597 -29.73 1.90 -0.37
CA LEU A 597 -29.63 2.93 -1.40
C LEU A 597 -30.69 3.97 -1.03
N GLU A 598 -30.31 5.03 -0.32
CA GLU A 598 -31.16 6.22 -0.24
C GLU A 598 -31.59 6.57 -1.67
N CYS A 599 -32.91 6.66 -1.85
CA CYS A 599 -33.64 6.77 -3.11
C CYS A 599 -32.81 7.32 -4.26
N GLN A 600 -32.42 6.43 -5.16
CA GLN A 600 -31.99 6.79 -6.50
C GLN A 600 -33.14 7.54 -7.16
N ASP A 601 -33.00 8.85 -7.34
CA ASP A 601 -33.94 9.63 -8.13
C ASP A 601 -33.95 9.06 -9.57
N PRO A 602 -35.07 8.45 -10.03
CA PRO A 602 -35.15 7.78 -11.33
C PRO A 602 -34.87 8.72 -12.51
N GLY A 603 -34.92 10.04 -12.29
CA GLY A 603 -34.61 11.07 -13.29
C GLY A 603 -33.14 11.47 -13.40
N SER A 604 -32.25 10.95 -12.56
CA SER A 604 -30.86 11.44 -12.49
C SER A 604 -29.94 10.93 -13.61
N VAL A 605 -29.13 11.82 -14.17
CA VAL A 605 -28.18 11.51 -15.27
C VAL A 605 -27.15 10.47 -14.84
N GLU A 606 -26.80 9.57 -15.77
CA GLU A 606 -25.78 8.54 -15.58
C GLU A 606 -24.37 9.15 -15.45
N THR A 607 -23.82 9.12 -14.23
CA THR A 607 -22.41 9.46 -13.98
C THR A 607 -21.54 8.23 -14.24
N ALA A 608 -20.23 8.43 -14.45
CA ALA A 608 -19.32 7.29 -14.65
C ALA A 608 -19.33 6.31 -13.46
N TYR A 609 -19.45 6.84 -12.24
CA TYR A 609 -19.55 6.04 -11.02
C TYR A 609 -20.85 5.24 -11.01
N ARG A 610 -21.98 5.86 -11.30
CA ARG A 610 -23.29 5.17 -11.36
C ARG A 610 -23.35 4.11 -12.46
N LEU A 611 -22.76 4.38 -13.62
CA LEU A 611 -22.64 3.40 -14.71
C LEU A 611 -21.83 2.17 -14.28
N LEU A 612 -20.70 2.39 -13.62
CA LEU A 612 -19.89 1.31 -13.06
C LEU A 612 -20.64 0.57 -11.95
N ASP A 613 -21.37 1.28 -11.10
CA ASP A 613 -22.15 0.66 -10.02
C ASP A 613 -23.30 -0.20 -10.57
N LYS A 614 -24.03 0.27 -11.58
CA LYS A 614 -25.02 -0.54 -12.33
C LYS A 614 -24.38 -1.82 -12.90
N LYS A 615 -23.19 -1.70 -13.50
CA LYS A 615 -22.44 -2.88 -14.00
C LYS A 615 -22.00 -3.81 -12.88
N THR A 616 -21.74 -3.30 -11.67
CA THR A 616 -21.40 -4.16 -10.53
C THR A 616 -22.62 -4.84 -9.91
N LEU A 617 -23.81 -4.23 -9.97
CA LEU A 617 -25.05 -4.84 -9.51
C LEU A 617 -25.40 -6.10 -10.31
N SER A 618 -25.13 -6.12 -11.63
CA SER A 618 -25.33 -7.33 -12.43
C SER A 618 -24.39 -8.47 -12.01
N LEU A 619 -23.15 -8.15 -11.61
CA LEU A 619 -22.19 -9.12 -11.06
C LEU A 619 -22.64 -9.67 -9.70
N VAL A 620 -23.19 -8.80 -8.85
CA VAL A 620 -23.78 -9.22 -7.56
C VAL A 620 -24.98 -10.13 -7.80
N ALA A 621 -25.86 -9.79 -8.74
CA ALA A 621 -27.01 -10.62 -9.11
C ALA A 621 -26.56 -11.99 -9.64
N GLU A 622 -25.53 -12.06 -10.48
CA GLU A 622 -24.95 -13.32 -10.93
C GLU A 622 -24.35 -14.14 -9.78
N ALA A 623 -23.63 -13.50 -8.86
CA ALA A 623 -23.08 -14.15 -7.67
C ALA A 623 -24.16 -14.66 -6.69
N ARG A 624 -25.36 -14.05 -6.73
CA ARG A 624 -26.52 -14.42 -5.92
C ARG A 624 -27.21 -15.69 -6.42
N LYS A 625 -27.26 -15.91 -7.75
CA LYS A 625 -27.99 -17.03 -8.38
C LYS A 625 -27.80 -18.41 -7.72
N PRO A 626 -26.57 -18.85 -7.35
CA PRO A 626 -26.37 -20.15 -6.71
C PRO A 626 -27.01 -20.28 -5.32
N PHE A 627 -27.23 -19.15 -4.62
CA PHE A 627 -27.83 -19.13 -3.28
C PHE A 627 -29.36 -19.16 -3.37
N ASP A 628 -29.94 -18.49 -4.36
CA ASP A 628 -31.38 -18.48 -4.57
C ASP A 628 -31.91 -19.84 -5.08
N CYS A 629 -31.10 -20.61 -5.84
CA CYS A 629 -31.52 -21.89 -6.39
C CYS A 629 -31.40 -23.09 -5.43
N GLN A 630 -30.69 -22.95 -4.30
CA GLN A 630 -30.39 -24.09 -3.42
C GLN A 630 -31.39 -24.32 -2.29
N GLN A 631 -32.39 -23.45 -2.08
CA GLN A 631 -33.52 -23.57 -1.10
C GLN A 631 -33.24 -24.36 0.21
N ARG A 632 -32.03 -24.25 0.77
CA ARG A 632 -31.69 -24.85 2.08
C ARG A 632 -31.91 -23.79 3.16
N PRO A 633 -32.57 -24.12 4.29
CA PRO A 633 -32.71 -23.19 5.41
C PRO A 633 -31.33 -22.68 5.86
N GLY A 634 -31.15 -21.36 5.91
CA GLY A 634 -29.88 -20.72 6.28
C GLY A 634 -28.87 -20.47 5.15
N ASN A 635 -29.18 -20.84 3.91
CA ASN A 635 -28.28 -20.69 2.75
C ASN A 635 -28.67 -19.56 1.78
N SER A 636 -29.57 -18.65 2.19
CA SER A 636 -29.94 -17.48 1.39
C SER A 636 -28.81 -16.45 1.38
N TRP A 637 -28.74 -15.64 0.32
CA TRP A 637 -27.74 -14.59 0.18
C TRP A 637 -27.69 -13.64 1.39
N ASP A 638 -28.87 -13.25 1.87
CA ASP A 638 -29.03 -12.30 2.97
C ASP A 638 -28.70 -12.92 4.34
N ALA A 639 -28.90 -14.23 4.51
CA ALA A 639 -28.51 -14.97 5.71
C ALA A 639 -26.99 -15.29 5.75
N CYS A 640 -26.30 -15.24 4.61
CA CYS A 640 -24.89 -15.56 4.54
C CYS A 640 -24.00 -14.45 5.13
N SER A 641 -22.95 -14.90 5.84
CA SER A 641 -21.93 -13.98 6.37
C SER A 641 -21.31 -13.12 5.25
N ARG A 642 -20.88 -11.90 5.61
CA ARG A 642 -20.21 -10.97 4.69
C ARG A 642 -19.02 -11.62 3.97
N THR A 643 -18.31 -12.52 4.64
CA THR A 643 -17.16 -13.25 4.08
C THR A 643 -17.56 -14.19 2.95
N VAL A 644 -18.68 -14.90 3.10
CA VAL A 644 -19.22 -15.82 2.08
C VAL A 644 -19.68 -15.04 0.84
N ARG A 645 -20.47 -13.97 1.03
CA ARG A 645 -20.90 -13.09 -0.07
C ARG A 645 -19.70 -12.50 -0.83
N LYS A 646 -18.70 -11.98 -0.11
CA LYS A 646 -17.46 -11.46 -0.71
C LYS A 646 -16.70 -12.52 -1.52
N LYS A 647 -16.72 -13.79 -1.08
CA LYS A 647 -16.08 -14.89 -1.79
C LYS A 647 -16.80 -15.20 -3.10
N ALA A 648 -18.13 -15.33 -3.07
CA ALA A 648 -18.94 -15.58 -4.27
C ALA A 648 -18.77 -14.48 -5.33
N ILE A 649 -18.79 -13.20 -4.91
CA ILE A 649 -18.53 -12.06 -5.82
C ILE A 649 -17.16 -12.18 -6.46
N LYS A 650 -16.11 -12.46 -5.67
CA LYS A 650 -14.74 -12.63 -6.18
C LYS A 650 -14.65 -13.74 -7.21
N GLU A 651 -15.35 -14.86 -7.00
CA GLU A 651 -15.34 -16.01 -7.92
C GLU A 651 -15.98 -15.65 -9.28
N VAL A 652 -17.12 -14.97 -9.28
CA VAL A 652 -17.78 -14.50 -10.52
C VAL A 652 -16.87 -13.54 -11.29
N VAL A 653 -16.35 -12.51 -10.61
CA VAL A 653 -15.45 -11.52 -11.23
C VAL A 653 -14.20 -12.22 -11.78
N GLN A 654 -13.61 -13.15 -11.02
CA GLN A 654 -12.42 -13.88 -11.44
C GLN A 654 -12.69 -14.77 -12.66
N ARG A 655 -13.85 -15.41 -12.74
CA ARG A 655 -14.24 -16.26 -13.88
C ARG A 655 -14.36 -15.43 -15.16
N GLN A 656 -15.15 -14.35 -15.15
CA GLN A 656 -15.32 -13.47 -16.31
C GLN A 656 -13.99 -12.90 -16.81
N LEU A 657 -13.09 -12.52 -15.88
CA LEU A 657 -11.76 -12.03 -16.26
C LEU A 657 -10.84 -13.12 -16.80
N SER A 658 -10.91 -14.34 -16.27
CA SER A 658 -10.11 -15.45 -16.78
C SER A 658 -10.50 -15.80 -18.22
N GLU A 659 -11.81 -15.81 -18.51
CA GLU A 659 -12.35 -15.97 -19.87
C GLU A 659 -11.85 -14.84 -20.78
N ARG A 660 -11.84 -13.58 -20.30
CA ARG A 660 -11.33 -12.43 -21.05
C ARG A 660 -9.83 -12.53 -21.37
N THR A 661 -8.99 -12.77 -20.37
CA THR A 661 -7.53 -12.89 -20.55
C THR A 661 -7.21 -14.00 -21.54
N TYR A 662 -7.94 -15.11 -21.48
CA TYR A 662 -7.81 -16.21 -22.42
C TYR A 662 -8.20 -15.81 -23.85
N THR A 663 -9.29 -15.07 -24.05
CA THR A 663 -9.69 -14.58 -25.37
C THR A 663 -8.68 -13.59 -25.96
N ILE A 664 -8.18 -12.65 -25.15
CA ILE A 664 -7.13 -11.70 -25.59
C ILE A 664 -5.87 -12.46 -26.03
N TRP A 665 -5.43 -13.44 -25.25
CA TRP A 665 -4.27 -14.27 -25.58
C TRP A 665 -4.48 -15.03 -26.89
N ARG A 666 -5.65 -15.67 -27.08
CA ARG A 666 -5.98 -16.37 -28.33
C ARG A 666 -5.95 -15.45 -29.55
N ASN A 667 -6.47 -14.23 -29.43
CA ASN A 667 -6.44 -13.27 -30.54
C ASN A 667 -5.00 -12.88 -30.89
N ILE A 668 -4.13 -12.66 -29.90
CA ILE A 668 -2.72 -12.34 -30.12
C ILE A 668 -1.98 -13.49 -30.80
N VAL A 669 -2.23 -14.73 -30.37
CA VAL A 669 -1.64 -15.93 -31.00
C VAL A 669 -2.16 -16.07 -32.43
N GLY A 670 -3.46 -15.89 -32.66
CA GLY A 670 -4.07 -15.92 -33.99
C GLY A 670 -3.47 -14.87 -34.93
N ASP A 671 -3.36 -13.62 -34.48
CA ASP A 671 -2.74 -12.53 -35.25
C ASP A 671 -1.28 -12.81 -35.60
N HIS A 672 -0.53 -13.42 -34.68
CA HIS A 672 0.86 -13.80 -34.92
C HIS A 672 0.97 -14.89 -35.99
N VAL A 673 0.15 -15.95 -35.88
CA VAL A 673 0.09 -17.03 -36.88
C VAL A 673 -0.30 -16.46 -38.25
N ASN A 674 -1.27 -15.56 -38.30
CA ASN A 674 -1.72 -14.92 -39.54
C ASN A 674 -0.63 -14.04 -40.18
N LYS A 675 0.12 -13.26 -39.38
CA LYS A 675 1.20 -12.39 -39.88
C LYS A 675 2.47 -13.17 -40.27
N HIS A 676 2.65 -14.36 -39.73
CA HIS A 676 3.85 -15.17 -39.91
C HIS A 676 3.54 -16.61 -40.29
N MET A 677 2.64 -16.83 -41.26
CA MET A 677 2.18 -18.16 -41.67
C MET A 677 3.30 -19.15 -42.03
N GLN A 678 4.47 -18.65 -42.45
CA GLN A 678 5.63 -19.48 -42.80
C GLN A 678 6.60 -19.74 -41.63
N ARG A 679 6.32 -19.26 -40.42
CA ARG A 679 7.20 -19.43 -39.24
C ARG A 679 6.48 -20.22 -38.15
N ILE A 680 7.20 -21.15 -37.54
CA ILE A 680 6.74 -21.85 -36.34
C ILE A 680 6.73 -20.83 -35.20
N PRO A 681 5.60 -20.64 -34.49
CA PRO A 681 5.55 -19.70 -33.38
C PRO A 681 6.45 -20.18 -32.23
N PRO A 682 7.08 -19.25 -31.48
CA PRO A 682 7.87 -19.60 -30.31
C PRO A 682 7.06 -20.45 -29.32
N ILE A 683 7.73 -21.36 -28.61
CA ILE A 683 7.08 -22.30 -27.69
C ILE A 683 6.30 -21.58 -26.58
N ALA A 684 6.75 -20.40 -26.14
CA ALA A 684 6.01 -19.57 -25.19
C ALA A 684 4.62 -19.13 -25.69
N MET A 685 4.40 -19.07 -27.01
CA MET A 685 3.10 -18.72 -27.61
C MET A 685 2.18 -19.92 -27.80
N LYS A 686 2.72 -21.15 -27.77
CA LYS A 686 1.92 -22.39 -27.85
C LYS A 686 1.25 -22.75 -26.53
N CYS A 687 1.72 -22.21 -25.41
CA CYS A 687 1.13 -22.49 -24.10
C CYS A 687 -0.15 -21.67 -23.89
N ASP A 688 -1.27 -22.38 -23.77
CA ASP A 688 -2.62 -21.82 -23.67
C ASP A 688 -2.93 -21.20 -22.30
N LYS A 689 -2.21 -21.60 -21.24
CA LYS A 689 -2.47 -21.17 -19.86
C LYS A 689 -1.17 -20.81 -19.13
N GLY A 690 -1.06 -19.55 -18.71
CA GLY A 690 0.15 -19.02 -18.06
C GLY A 690 0.59 -19.76 -16.79
N TYR A 691 -0.34 -20.32 -16.01
CA TYR A 691 0.04 -21.14 -14.85
C TYR A 691 0.81 -22.41 -15.23
N ARG A 692 0.56 -22.98 -16.41
CA ARG A 692 1.32 -24.12 -16.94
C ARG A 692 2.72 -23.67 -17.35
N SER A 693 2.83 -22.53 -18.04
CA SER A 693 4.13 -21.93 -18.39
C SER A 693 5.00 -21.72 -17.16
N LEU A 694 4.44 -21.12 -16.11
CA LEU A 694 5.17 -20.82 -14.88
C LEU A 694 5.75 -22.07 -14.20
N LYS A 695 5.08 -23.23 -14.29
CA LYS A 695 5.55 -24.48 -13.68
C LYS A 695 6.89 -24.94 -14.26
N HIS A 696 7.20 -24.61 -15.52
CA HIS A 696 8.47 -24.97 -16.13
C HIS A 696 9.69 -24.33 -15.48
N TYR A 697 9.51 -23.25 -14.71
CA TYR A 697 10.57 -22.50 -14.04
C TYR A 697 10.79 -22.91 -12.59
N GLN A 698 10.10 -23.96 -12.11
CA GLN A 698 10.19 -24.37 -10.71
C GLN A 698 11.56 -24.97 -10.41
N GLY A 699 12.21 -24.49 -9.33
CA GLY A 699 13.54 -24.95 -8.92
C GLY A 699 14.68 -24.46 -9.80
N PHE A 700 14.44 -23.41 -10.60
CA PHE A 700 15.47 -22.76 -11.41
C PHE A 700 16.11 -21.64 -10.59
N THR A 701 17.43 -21.57 -10.65
CA THR A 701 18.21 -20.40 -10.24
C THR A 701 17.85 -19.20 -11.14
N ARG A 702 18.28 -18.00 -10.73
CA ARG A 702 18.08 -16.79 -11.52
C ARG A 702 18.58 -16.90 -12.98
N PRO A 703 19.85 -17.24 -13.25
CA PRO A 703 20.35 -17.34 -14.61
C PRO A 703 19.63 -18.42 -15.43
N GLU A 704 19.33 -19.57 -14.82
CA GLU A 704 18.57 -20.64 -15.48
C GLU A 704 17.19 -20.15 -15.91
N ALA A 705 16.44 -19.47 -15.04
CA ALA A 705 15.10 -18.98 -15.35
C ALA A 705 15.11 -17.92 -16.46
N THR A 706 16.12 -17.04 -16.46
CA THR A 706 16.27 -16.03 -17.51
C THR A 706 16.63 -16.66 -18.85
N LEU A 707 17.58 -17.60 -18.90
CA LEU A 707 17.90 -18.31 -20.14
C LEU A 707 16.71 -19.14 -20.64
N ALA A 708 15.99 -19.83 -19.74
CA ALA A 708 14.79 -20.59 -20.07
C ALA A 708 13.72 -19.74 -20.77
N LEU A 709 13.49 -18.52 -20.27
CA LEU A 709 12.56 -17.59 -20.90
C LEU A 709 13.05 -17.10 -22.27
N GLN A 710 14.34 -16.79 -22.40
CA GLN A 710 14.94 -16.38 -23.67
C GLN A 710 14.85 -17.49 -24.72
N LEU A 711 15.07 -18.75 -24.33
CA LEU A 711 14.90 -19.92 -25.19
C LEU A 711 13.45 -20.10 -25.65
N ARG A 712 12.49 -20.07 -24.72
CA ARG A 712 11.06 -20.29 -25.02
C ARG A 712 10.44 -19.16 -25.85
N THR A 713 10.95 -17.94 -25.71
CA THR A 713 10.48 -16.75 -26.45
C THR A 713 11.26 -16.46 -27.72
N GLU A 714 12.36 -17.19 -27.96
CA GLU A 714 13.36 -16.95 -29.01
C GLU A 714 13.95 -15.52 -29.02
N CYS A 715 13.71 -14.74 -27.97
CA CYS A 715 14.35 -13.46 -27.74
C CYS A 715 15.62 -13.71 -26.93
N ILE A 716 16.69 -14.10 -27.62
CA ILE A 716 17.96 -14.55 -27.03
C ILE A 716 19.14 -13.94 -27.77
N GLY A 717 20.28 -13.74 -27.12
CA GLY A 717 21.49 -13.15 -27.72
C GLY A 717 22.20 -13.97 -28.81
N LEU A 718 21.47 -14.68 -29.67
CA LEU A 718 22.00 -15.35 -30.86
C LEU A 718 21.94 -14.40 -32.08
N ASN A 719 22.82 -14.64 -33.05
CA ASN A 719 23.04 -13.77 -34.21
C ASN A 719 21.75 -13.44 -34.98
N TRP A 720 20.85 -14.41 -35.17
CA TRP A 720 19.58 -14.15 -35.84
C TRP A 720 18.75 -13.09 -35.10
N TYR A 721 18.53 -13.25 -33.81
CA TYR A 721 17.77 -12.26 -33.03
C TYR A 721 18.52 -10.93 -32.94
N LEU A 722 19.82 -10.95 -32.70
CA LEU A 722 20.65 -9.74 -32.62
C LEU A 722 20.59 -8.92 -33.92
N SER A 723 20.59 -9.58 -35.08
CA SER A 723 20.43 -8.90 -36.37
C SER A 723 19.02 -8.31 -36.54
N THR A 724 17.96 -8.99 -36.08
CA THR A 724 16.58 -8.46 -36.15
C THR A 724 16.38 -7.18 -35.35
N ILE A 725 17.14 -7.00 -34.26
CA ILE A 725 17.15 -5.77 -33.45
C ILE A 725 18.24 -4.77 -33.88
N LYS A 726 18.95 -5.06 -34.97
CA LYS A 726 20.06 -4.25 -35.52
C LYS A 726 21.18 -3.99 -34.49
N ALA A 727 21.49 -4.99 -33.67
CA ALA A 727 22.61 -4.92 -32.72
C ALA A 727 23.96 -4.84 -33.46
N ARG A 728 24.91 -4.18 -32.84
CA ARG A 728 26.29 -4.03 -33.34
C ARG A 728 27.27 -4.69 -32.38
N ARG A 729 28.37 -5.20 -32.92
CA ARG A 729 29.51 -5.71 -32.16
C ARG A 729 30.76 -4.90 -32.50
N ASP A 730 31.60 -4.72 -31.50
CA ASP A 730 32.90 -4.09 -31.61
C ASP A 730 33.88 -5.15 -32.21
N VAL A 731 34.45 -4.87 -33.37
CA VAL A 731 35.42 -5.73 -34.06
C VAL A 731 36.74 -4.97 -34.16
N ARG A 732 37.83 -5.56 -33.65
CA ARG A 732 39.17 -4.98 -33.85
C ARG A 732 39.62 -5.23 -35.28
N ILE A 733 40.13 -4.18 -35.92
CA ILE A 733 40.75 -4.30 -37.24
C ILE A 733 42.17 -4.84 -37.03
N ASP A 734 42.48 -5.99 -37.65
CA ASP A 734 43.79 -6.64 -37.53
C ASP A 734 44.93 -5.65 -37.80
N GLY A 735 45.85 -5.54 -36.85
CA GLY A 735 47.00 -4.63 -36.93
C GLY A 735 46.76 -3.20 -36.45
N SER A 736 45.60 -2.87 -35.85
CA SER A 736 45.33 -1.54 -35.26
C SER A 736 44.57 -1.62 -33.93
N ASP A 737 44.71 -0.59 -33.09
CA ASP A 737 43.89 -0.40 -31.89
C ASP A 737 42.48 0.16 -32.20
N VAL A 738 42.13 0.30 -33.49
CA VAL A 738 40.85 0.84 -33.92
C VAL A 738 39.77 -0.24 -33.83
N VAL A 739 38.68 0.10 -33.12
CA VAL A 739 37.49 -0.74 -32.95
C VAL A 739 36.42 -0.26 -33.94
N ASP A 740 36.05 -1.13 -34.88
CA ASP A 740 34.96 -0.89 -35.81
C ASP A 740 33.64 -1.48 -35.29
N ARG A 741 32.54 -0.72 -35.42
CA ARG A 741 31.22 -1.10 -34.92
C ARG A 741 30.36 -1.67 -36.02
N GLN A 742 30.48 -2.98 -36.22
CA GLN A 742 29.81 -3.68 -37.30
C GLN A 742 28.44 -4.24 -36.88
N LEU A 743 27.49 -4.27 -37.83
CA LEU A 743 26.20 -4.94 -37.63
C LEU A 743 26.42 -6.45 -37.51
N ILE A 744 25.70 -7.07 -36.58
CA ILE A 744 25.73 -8.52 -36.40
C ILE A 744 24.94 -9.16 -37.55
N THR A 745 25.60 -10.02 -38.32
CA THR A 745 24.95 -10.83 -39.37
C THR A 745 24.13 -11.95 -38.72
N PRO A 746 23.05 -12.44 -39.36
CA PRO A 746 22.20 -13.49 -38.78
C PRO A 746 22.85 -14.88 -38.76
N GLU A 747 23.98 -15.04 -39.46
CA GLU A 747 24.58 -16.33 -39.79
C GLU A 747 25.23 -17.02 -38.58
N CYS A 748 25.18 -18.35 -38.57
CA CYS A 748 25.90 -19.18 -37.62
C CYS A 748 27.35 -19.39 -38.11
N THR A 749 28.27 -19.63 -37.18
CA THR A 749 29.68 -19.93 -37.51
C THR A 749 29.85 -21.22 -38.32
N CYS A 750 28.84 -22.09 -38.37
CA CYS A 750 28.82 -23.26 -39.24
C CYS A 750 28.40 -22.94 -40.70
N GLY A 751 28.18 -21.68 -41.05
CA GLY A 751 27.70 -21.24 -42.37
C GLY A 751 26.17 -21.30 -42.56
N TYR A 752 25.40 -21.66 -41.54
CA TYR A 752 23.93 -21.67 -41.66
C TYR A 752 23.35 -20.25 -41.60
N ARG A 753 22.44 -19.93 -42.53
CA ARG A 753 21.89 -18.58 -42.74
C ARG A 753 21.36 -17.85 -41.50
N ASN A 754 20.75 -18.59 -40.56
CA ASN A 754 20.12 -18.01 -39.37
C ASN A 754 20.49 -18.82 -38.12
N GLN A 755 21.30 -18.24 -37.23
CA GLN A 755 21.59 -18.82 -35.92
C GLN A 755 20.39 -18.66 -34.98
N THR A 756 19.42 -19.57 -35.07
CA THR A 756 18.23 -19.62 -34.22
C THR A 756 18.37 -20.66 -33.11
N VAL A 757 17.49 -20.60 -32.11
CA VAL A 757 17.41 -21.62 -31.04
C VAL A 757 17.21 -23.01 -31.65
N TYR A 758 16.28 -23.15 -32.60
CA TYR A 758 16.03 -24.41 -33.29
C TYR A 758 17.26 -24.90 -34.07
N HIS A 759 17.96 -24.01 -34.81
CA HIS A 759 19.17 -24.40 -35.52
C HIS A 759 20.25 -24.93 -34.55
N MET A 760 20.49 -24.20 -33.46
CA MET A 760 21.51 -24.56 -32.48
C MET A 760 21.23 -25.91 -31.81
N PHE A 761 19.99 -26.15 -31.38
CA PHE A 761 19.62 -27.41 -30.74
C PHE A 761 19.49 -28.58 -31.71
N MET A 762 19.00 -28.37 -32.94
CA MET A 762 18.54 -29.48 -33.80
C MET A 762 19.37 -29.70 -35.06
N ARG A 763 20.15 -28.71 -35.54
CA ARG A 763 20.76 -28.76 -36.88
C ARG A 763 22.22 -28.32 -36.98
N CYS A 764 22.76 -27.62 -35.99
CA CYS A 764 24.10 -27.07 -36.06
C CYS A 764 25.17 -28.19 -36.08
N PRO A 765 25.95 -28.36 -37.16
CA PRO A 765 26.95 -29.42 -37.23
C PRO A 765 28.08 -29.22 -36.22
N ASN A 766 28.43 -27.97 -35.91
CA ASN A 766 29.45 -27.63 -34.90
C ASN A 766 29.06 -28.07 -33.48
N LEU A 767 27.81 -28.48 -33.25
CA LEU A 767 27.30 -28.92 -31.95
C LEU A 767 26.84 -30.38 -31.96
N ASN A 768 27.23 -31.19 -32.96
CA ASN A 768 26.78 -32.59 -33.07
C ASN A 768 27.20 -33.45 -31.86
N GLU A 769 28.46 -33.39 -31.46
CA GLU A 769 28.97 -34.15 -30.30
C GLU A 769 28.30 -33.70 -29.00
N ALA A 770 28.23 -32.39 -28.77
CA ALA A 770 27.54 -31.83 -27.61
C ALA A 770 26.05 -32.21 -27.59
N ARG A 771 25.37 -32.26 -28.75
CA ARG A 771 23.96 -32.66 -28.85
C ARG A 771 23.75 -34.15 -28.54
N ALA A 772 24.70 -35.01 -28.89
CA ALA A 772 24.64 -36.42 -28.51
C ALA A 772 24.57 -36.58 -26.98
N GLN A 773 25.39 -35.83 -26.25
CA GLN A 773 25.37 -35.80 -24.77
C GLN A 773 24.02 -35.29 -24.21
N LEU A 774 23.41 -34.30 -24.87
CA LEU A 774 22.07 -33.82 -24.49
C LEU A 774 21.03 -34.94 -24.61
N PHE A 775 21.07 -35.72 -25.70
CA PHE A 775 20.11 -36.78 -25.96
C PHE A 775 20.34 -38.03 -25.12
N GLU A 776 21.58 -38.30 -24.73
CA GLU A 776 21.91 -39.31 -23.73
C GLU A 776 21.27 -38.95 -22.38
N TYR A 777 21.38 -37.68 -21.97
CA TYR A 777 20.74 -37.21 -20.73
C TYR A 777 19.20 -37.31 -20.77
N THR A 778 18.58 -37.04 -21.93
CA THR A 778 17.13 -37.20 -22.10
C THR A 778 16.69 -38.65 -22.35
N GLY A 779 17.64 -39.58 -22.49
CA GLY A 779 17.42 -41.00 -22.77
C GLY A 779 16.91 -41.33 -24.17
N ARG A 780 16.73 -40.33 -25.03
CA ARG A 780 16.29 -40.43 -26.43
C ARG A 780 16.37 -39.07 -27.11
N GLU A 781 16.36 -39.08 -28.44
CA GLU A 781 16.13 -37.87 -29.23
C GLU A 781 14.73 -37.31 -28.94
N VAL A 782 14.65 -36.00 -28.68
CA VAL A 782 13.42 -35.29 -28.33
C VAL A 782 13.21 -34.10 -29.23
N ASP A 783 11.96 -33.86 -29.62
CA ASP A 783 11.58 -32.68 -30.39
C ASP A 783 11.74 -31.38 -29.56
N MET A 784 11.72 -30.24 -30.25
CA MET A 784 11.94 -28.92 -29.66
C MET A 784 10.90 -28.56 -28.58
N ASP A 785 9.63 -28.95 -28.80
CA ASP A 785 8.53 -28.66 -27.86
C ASP A 785 8.73 -29.45 -26.57
N THR A 786 9.01 -30.75 -26.67
CA THR A 786 9.30 -31.61 -25.52
C THR A 786 10.56 -31.13 -24.78
N LEU A 787 11.60 -30.71 -25.52
CA LEU A 787 12.86 -30.22 -24.95
C LEU A 787 12.67 -28.94 -24.14
N LEU A 788 11.95 -27.94 -24.65
CA LEU A 788 11.72 -26.66 -23.94
C LEU A 788 10.47 -26.63 -23.05
N THR A 789 9.85 -27.79 -22.79
CA THR A 789 8.75 -27.92 -21.82
C THR A 789 9.09 -28.93 -20.72
N ARG A 790 9.25 -30.22 -21.06
CA ARG A 790 9.50 -31.31 -20.11
C ARG A 790 10.96 -31.34 -19.64
N TYR A 791 11.90 -31.10 -20.55
CA TYR A 791 13.34 -31.16 -20.26
C TYR A 791 14.00 -29.77 -20.21
N LEU A 792 13.22 -28.72 -19.93
CA LEU A 792 13.67 -27.34 -20.05
C LEU A 792 14.93 -27.05 -19.19
N LYS A 793 15.03 -27.61 -17.99
CA LYS A 793 16.21 -27.40 -17.12
C LYS A 793 17.48 -27.97 -17.74
N VAL A 794 17.38 -29.15 -18.35
CA VAL A 794 18.48 -29.80 -19.05
C VAL A 794 18.89 -28.97 -20.27
N ALA A 795 17.91 -28.57 -21.08
CA ALA A 795 18.13 -27.73 -22.25
C ALA A 795 18.82 -26.40 -21.90
N VAL A 796 18.43 -25.78 -20.78
CA VAL A 796 19.02 -24.54 -20.27
C VAL A 796 20.46 -24.74 -19.84
N ASN A 797 20.76 -25.77 -19.06
CA ASN A 797 22.12 -26.07 -18.60
C ASN A 797 23.05 -26.37 -19.79
N TRP A 798 22.55 -27.12 -20.78
CA TRP A 798 23.27 -27.39 -22.02
C TRP A 798 23.51 -26.11 -22.82
N ALA A 799 22.46 -25.32 -23.10
CA ALA A 799 22.58 -24.06 -23.85
C ALA A 799 23.50 -23.05 -23.14
N MET A 800 23.56 -23.04 -21.81
CA MET A 800 24.42 -22.14 -21.05
C MET A 800 25.91 -22.39 -21.32
N VAL A 801 26.28 -23.63 -21.63
CA VAL A 801 27.65 -24.03 -21.97
C VAL A 801 27.94 -23.82 -23.44
N TYR A 802 27.07 -24.33 -24.32
CA TYR A 802 27.38 -24.43 -25.75
C TYR A 802 26.88 -23.26 -26.60
N PHE A 803 25.97 -22.42 -26.12
CA PHE A 803 25.59 -21.21 -26.86
C PHE A 803 26.61 -20.10 -26.58
N PRO A 804 26.94 -19.26 -27.59
CA PRO A 804 27.86 -18.13 -27.44
C PRO A 804 27.16 -16.96 -26.71
N LEU A 805 26.83 -17.15 -25.43
CA LEU A 805 26.07 -16.20 -24.61
C LEU A 805 26.92 -15.67 -23.44
N ASP A 806 27.66 -14.59 -23.69
CA ASP A 806 28.57 -14.00 -22.70
C ASP A 806 27.87 -13.57 -21.40
N GLN A 807 26.58 -13.23 -21.48
CA GLN A 807 25.77 -12.83 -20.33
C GLN A 807 25.70 -13.91 -19.23
N PHE A 808 25.95 -15.19 -19.55
CA PHE A 808 25.87 -16.32 -18.62
C PHE A 808 27.23 -16.92 -18.23
N VAL A 809 28.37 -16.31 -18.57
CA VAL A 809 29.71 -16.87 -18.31
C VAL A 809 29.94 -17.26 -16.85
N VAL A 810 29.50 -16.43 -15.91
CA VAL A 810 29.63 -16.73 -14.46
C VAL A 810 28.75 -17.92 -14.05
N ALA A 811 27.53 -17.99 -14.59
CA ALA A 811 26.57 -19.04 -14.29
C ALA A 811 26.95 -20.37 -14.98
N ARG A 812 27.64 -20.31 -16.13
CA ARG A 812 28.09 -21.47 -16.91
C ARG A 812 28.89 -22.45 -16.06
N ARG A 813 29.74 -21.95 -15.16
CA ARG A 813 30.57 -22.77 -14.25
C ARG A 813 29.75 -23.65 -13.28
N LYS A 814 28.48 -23.31 -13.07
CA LYS A 814 27.55 -24.07 -12.21
C LYS A 814 26.66 -25.03 -13.03
N SER A 815 26.82 -25.10 -14.35
CA SER A 815 26.05 -25.99 -15.22
C SER A 815 26.50 -27.44 -15.08
N THR A 816 25.55 -28.38 -15.19
CA THR A 816 25.83 -29.83 -15.19
C THR A 816 26.65 -30.31 -16.38
N PHE A 817 26.72 -29.51 -17.45
CA PHE A 817 27.49 -29.83 -18.66
C PHE A 817 28.85 -29.10 -18.72
N TYR A 818 29.22 -28.36 -17.67
CA TYR A 818 30.51 -27.66 -17.63
C TYR A 818 31.62 -28.63 -17.22
N VAL A 819 32.65 -28.74 -18.05
CA VAL A 819 33.87 -29.49 -17.74
C VAL A 819 34.97 -28.46 -17.43
N SER A 820 35.58 -28.53 -16.24
CA SER A 820 36.70 -27.64 -15.89
C SER A 820 37.98 -28.11 -16.58
N GLU A 821 38.75 -27.18 -17.16
CA GLU A 821 40.07 -27.45 -17.76
C GLU A 821 41.13 -27.90 -16.74
N GLU A 822 40.85 -27.92 -15.44
CA GLU A 822 41.78 -28.40 -14.38
C GLU A 822 41.69 -29.91 -14.09
N GLY A 823 41.00 -30.68 -14.93
CA GLY A 823 40.73 -32.10 -14.70
C GLY A 823 40.99 -33.01 -15.90
N SER A 824 42.07 -32.77 -16.64
CA SER A 824 42.62 -33.70 -17.65
C SER A 824 44.00 -34.20 -17.25
#